data_AF-A0A971K6P3-F1
#
_entry.id   AF-A0A971K6P3-F1
#
_cell.length_a   1.000
_cell.length_b   1.000
_cell.length_c   1.000
_cell.angle_alpha   90.00
_cell.angle_beta   90.00
_cell.angle_gamma   90.00
#
_symmetry.space_group_name_H-M   'P 1'
#
loop_
_entity.id
_entity.type
_entity.pdbx_description
1 polymer ?
#
loop_
_entity_poly.entity_id
_entity_poly.type
_entity_poly.pdbx_seq_one_letter_code
_entity_poly.pdbx_strand_id
1 'polypeptide(L)'
;MENYLKISKNEKVIFLFDEASEAINQKKFNLLDLEGISEALSSLGGNVWTIAIAQEKLDDVINNSNINKAQLTKVTDRFKTKIHLEATEVDVIIRSRLLKKTDSSLKSLKDHYQKNSGRISDHSALTATGLAKTDSADIYATYYPFYKYQFDLLQNFLFGTKGFASTKVAARGMIITTYDILKHELQNNSLFEIATGWQIAKEAQPQPPVRLVNRFDNADKILKETKSSVSGRQLLETINFIVEAEIVPATINNIVKAFIKDPEEYHKVEGEISIALNTLVEAKVLLFSNNSYRITSDIEQRLLDEMNGYTVQGFVKKKQIVTAYKSSQFIKALTRINLTNSLYDFYITTDNDDELYAPGLKELKIKVKSVYNISDDRSADIEALRMQHQNDKDLIYLVPDNSSFKEIDKLIDDIERTSYLEQKYSNSQSDEGLVIRSFSSAKAEKEARLKILVEESLQKATSICLFELFELDKNNWQTILQEQQRNLVLNVYTKRLESQLSDTIAASVIKEANAPRLKQYFHGKDFNFFDNQGNFIGDNLKVTEEILYKIRNTFVDGATIEKELEQPPTGFAFGTVISTVAALMRAGKIIAKFNGGEPTFSWRDDGVKEIFTAAVKFRRASFKAKGAGLTKQEIDDIVTALQGLNSEEHIGKKIDWNTNDFELVTAVRDLAKRFCDKVDDMRKQNNDFDQLFNDAEVYRETLSGFTGSVSELNYIERAKNFLTNNDSYSNALQAIENVEKF
;
A
#
# COMPACT_ATOMS: atom_id res chain seq x y z
N MET A 1 -7.97 67.93 -65.36
CA MET A 1 -8.74 68.18 -64.11
C MET A 1 -8.80 69.66 -63.75
N GLU A 2 -7.67 70.38 -63.78
CA GLU A 2 -7.66 71.84 -63.52
C GLU A 2 -8.61 72.63 -64.45
N ASN A 3 -8.65 72.31 -65.75
CA ASN A 3 -9.61 72.90 -66.70
C ASN A 3 -11.07 72.57 -66.36
N TYR A 4 -11.35 71.41 -65.77
CA TYR A 4 -12.68 70.99 -65.34
C TYR A 4 -13.14 71.77 -64.11
N LEU A 5 -12.28 71.86 -63.09
CA LEU A 5 -12.56 72.59 -61.85
C LEU A 5 -12.61 74.12 -62.04
N LYS A 6 -12.02 74.65 -63.13
CA LYS A 6 -12.20 76.06 -63.55
C LYS A 6 -13.63 76.35 -64.02
N ILE A 7 -14.31 75.35 -64.59
CA ILE A 7 -15.68 75.46 -65.13
C ILE A 7 -16.71 75.10 -64.04
N SER A 8 -16.54 73.95 -63.39
CA SER A 8 -17.48 73.42 -62.37
C SER A 8 -16.90 73.58 -60.96
N LYS A 9 -17.12 74.77 -60.35
CA LYS A 9 -16.48 75.15 -59.08
C LYS A 9 -17.08 74.54 -57.80
N ASN A 10 -18.28 73.95 -57.88
CA ASN A 10 -19.02 73.42 -56.72
C ASN A 10 -18.99 71.89 -56.57
N GLU A 11 -18.33 71.17 -57.48
CA GLU A 11 -18.26 69.71 -57.41
C GLU A 11 -17.05 69.25 -56.59
N LYS A 12 -17.26 68.18 -55.80
CA LYS A 12 -16.19 67.49 -55.08
C LYS A 12 -15.86 66.19 -55.80
N VAL A 13 -14.59 65.96 -56.10
CA VAL A 13 -14.12 64.77 -56.82
C VAL A 13 -13.33 63.88 -55.87
N ILE A 14 -13.64 62.58 -55.85
CA ILE A 14 -12.92 61.60 -55.04
C ILE A 14 -12.12 60.70 -55.98
N PHE A 15 -10.81 60.65 -55.79
CA PHE A 15 -9.90 59.71 -56.43
C PHE A 15 -9.62 58.56 -55.48
N LEU A 16 -10.00 57.34 -55.89
CA LEU A 16 -9.83 56.13 -55.09
C LEU A 16 -8.81 55.22 -55.77
N PHE A 17 -7.70 54.97 -55.08
CA PHE A 17 -6.69 53.98 -55.45
C PHE A 17 -6.98 52.70 -54.69
N ASP A 18 -7.54 51.71 -55.37
CA ASP A 18 -7.73 50.38 -54.78
C ASP A 18 -6.43 49.57 -54.88
N GLU A 19 -6.19 48.69 -53.90
CA GLU A 19 -5.04 47.77 -53.85
C GLU A 19 -3.66 48.42 -54.09
N ALA A 20 -3.45 49.63 -53.56
CA ALA A 20 -2.24 50.41 -53.80
C ALA A 20 -0.95 49.66 -53.39
N SER A 21 -1.01 48.86 -52.32
CA SER A 21 0.12 48.02 -51.87
C SER A 21 0.51 46.93 -52.87
N GLU A 22 -0.47 46.28 -53.49
CA GLU A 22 -0.23 45.21 -54.46
C GLU A 22 0.32 45.78 -55.77
N ALA A 23 -0.22 46.92 -56.22
CA ALA A 23 0.26 47.57 -57.43
C ALA A 23 1.72 48.07 -57.30
N ILE A 24 2.13 48.51 -56.11
CA ILE A 24 3.53 48.85 -55.78
C ILE A 24 4.41 47.59 -55.80
N ASN A 25 3.97 46.50 -55.16
CA ASN A 25 4.70 45.23 -55.15
C ASN A 25 4.88 44.64 -56.56
N GLN A 26 3.86 44.77 -57.41
CA GLN A 26 3.91 44.35 -58.82
C GLN A 26 4.70 45.32 -59.72
N LYS A 27 5.27 46.41 -59.15
CA LYS A 27 6.01 47.46 -59.87
C LYS A 27 5.21 48.13 -61.00
N LYS A 28 3.88 48.17 -60.89
CA LYS A 28 3.01 48.85 -61.87
C LYS A 28 3.19 50.37 -61.83
N PHE A 29 3.47 50.90 -60.65
CA PHE A 29 3.97 52.25 -60.42
C PHE A 29 4.86 52.22 -59.16
N ASN A 30 5.74 53.21 -59.00
CA ASN A 30 6.60 53.32 -57.83
C ASN A 30 6.01 54.28 -56.79
N LEU A 31 6.56 54.29 -55.56
CA LEU A 31 6.06 55.17 -54.49
C LEU A 31 6.15 56.67 -54.85
N LEU A 32 7.14 57.08 -55.64
CA LEU A 32 7.30 58.47 -56.08
C LEU A 32 6.21 58.87 -57.09
N ASP A 33 5.71 57.93 -57.89
CA ASP A 33 4.59 58.18 -58.80
C ASP A 33 3.31 58.43 -58.00
N LEU A 34 3.06 57.64 -56.95
CA LEU A 34 1.93 57.85 -56.04
C LEU A 34 2.08 59.17 -55.27
N GLU A 35 3.31 59.52 -54.87
CA GLU A 35 3.65 60.83 -54.27
C GLU A 35 3.30 61.98 -55.22
N GLY A 36 3.81 61.92 -56.45
CA GLY A 36 3.60 62.95 -57.47
C GLY A 36 2.13 63.12 -57.83
N ILE A 37 1.37 62.02 -57.94
CA ILE A 37 -0.07 62.09 -58.20
C ILE A 37 -0.81 62.68 -56.99
N SER A 38 -0.50 62.23 -55.77
CA SER A 38 -1.14 62.78 -54.56
C SER A 38 -0.85 64.27 -54.39
N GLU A 39 0.37 64.73 -54.68
CA GLU A 39 0.76 66.13 -54.60
C GLU A 39 0.10 66.97 -55.69
N ALA A 40 0.09 66.48 -56.93
CA ALA A 40 -0.60 67.14 -58.03
C ALA A 40 -2.10 67.28 -57.77
N LEU A 41 -2.76 66.23 -57.26
CA LEU A 41 -4.18 66.27 -56.90
C LEU A 41 -4.43 67.18 -55.68
N SER A 42 -3.56 67.17 -54.68
CA SER A 42 -3.68 68.05 -53.51
C SER A 42 -3.49 69.53 -53.86
N SER A 43 -2.71 69.85 -54.89
CA SER A 43 -2.52 71.23 -55.39
C SER A 43 -3.80 71.84 -55.97
N LEU A 44 -4.78 71.00 -56.34
CA LEU A 44 -6.08 71.42 -56.86
C LEU A 44 -7.05 71.90 -55.76
N GLY A 45 -6.60 71.96 -54.51
CA GLY A 45 -7.32 72.52 -53.37
C GLY A 45 -8.38 71.59 -52.77
N GLY A 46 -9.23 72.13 -51.89
CA GLY A 46 -10.18 71.38 -51.06
C GLY A 46 -11.37 70.71 -51.79
N ASN A 47 -11.40 70.78 -53.12
CA ASN A 47 -12.45 70.17 -53.95
C ASN A 47 -12.08 68.75 -54.42
N VAL A 48 -10.87 68.26 -54.15
CA VAL A 48 -10.42 66.92 -54.52
C VAL A 48 -10.00 66.14 -53.27
N TRP A 49 -10.51 64.92 -53.12
CA TRP A 49 -10.10 63.97 -52.09
C TRP A 49 -9.39 62.80 -52.73
N THR A 50 -8.27 62.40 -52.14
CA THR A 50 -7.52 61.22 -52.58
C THR A 50 -7.56 60.17 -51.48
N ILE A 51 -8.04 58.98 -51.80
CA ILE A 51 -8.16 57.83 -50.91
C ILE A 51 -7.34 56.70 -51.52
N ALA A 52 -6.44 56.11 -50.73
CA ALA A 52 -5.72 54.90 -51.13
C ALA A 52 -6.07 53.77 -50.16
N ILE A 53 -6.42 52.61 -50.71
CA ILE A 53 -6.76 51.39 -49.97
C ILE A 53 -5.61 50.40 -50.13
N ALA A 54 -5.19 49.80 -49.03
CA ALA A 54 -4.14 48.79 -48.99
C ALA A 54 -4.58 47.58 -48.13
N GLN A 55 -4.15 46.38 -48.51
CA GLN A 55 -4.56 45.14 -47.85
C GLN A 55 -3.88 44.94 -46.49
N GLU A 56 -2.63 45.40 -46.36
CA GLU A 56 -1.87 45.45 -45.11
C GLU A 56 -1.56 46.90 -44.76
N LYS A 57 -1.06 47.19 -43.55
CA LYS A 57 -0.51 48.52 -43.30
C LYS A 57 0.62 48.72 -44.31
N LEU A 58 0.67 49.90 -44.93
CA LEU A 58 1.69 50.22 -45.93
C LEU A 58 3.12 49.99 -45.35
N ASP A 59 3.28 50.15 -44.03
CA ASP A 59 4.49 49.85 -43.26
C ASP A 59 4.88 48.36 -43.26
N ASP A 60 3.91 47.44 -43.27
CA ASP A 60 4.13 45.98 -43.14
C ASP A 60 4.51 45.35 -44.49
N VAL A 61 3.93 45.84 -45.59
CA VAL A 61 4.20 45.40 -46.97
C VAL A 61 5.69 45.54 -47.32
N ILE A 62 6.37 46.54 -46.76
CA ILE A 62 7.75 46.89 -47.07
C ILE A 62 8.78 45.99 -46.42
N ASN A 63 8.46 45.29 -45.33
CA ASN A 63 9.41 44.31 -44.78
C ASN A 63 9.64 43.14 -45.76
N ASN A 64 8.72 42.91 -46.71
CA ASN A 64 8.81 41.84 -47.70
C ASN A 64 9.30 42.30 -49.08
N SER A 65 9.37 43.61 -49.34
CA SER A 65 9.80 44.17 -50.63
C SER A 65 10.94 45.16 -50.38
N ASN A 66 12.09 45.04 -51.08
CA ASN A 66 13.30 45.90 -50.95
C ASN A 66 13.05 47.40 -51.28
N ILE A 67 12.16 48.07 -50.55
CA ILE A 67 11.74 49.46 -50.74
C ILE A 67 12.28 50.30 -49.56
N ASN A 68 12.79 51.49 -49.85
CA ASN A 68 13.44 52.34 -48.86
C ASN A 68 12.42 52.99 -47.90
N LYS A 69 12.54 52.67 -46.60
CA LYS A 69 11.69 53.17 -45.50
C LYS A 69 11.53 54.70 -45.47
N ALA A 70 12.55 55.45 -45.90
CA ALA A 70 12.51 56.91 -45.95
C ALA A 70 11.55 57.48 -47.01
N GLN A 71 11.32 56.76 -48.12
CA GLN A 71 10.35 57.16 -49.16
C GLN A 71 8.91 56.93 -48.70
N LEU A 72 8.67 55.88 -47.91
CA LEU A 72 7.37 55.58 -47.36
C LEU A 72 6.87 56.66 -46.39
N THR A 73 7.73 57.11 -45.46
CA THR A 73 7.36 58.15 -44.50
C THR A 73 6.90 59.42 -45.23
N LYS A 74 7.60 59.80 -46.31
CA LYS A 74 7.22 60.96 -47.14
C LYS A 74 5.83 60.81 -47.77
N VAL A 75 5.54 59.66 -48.39
CA VAL A 75 4.23 59.41 -49.02
C VAL A 75 3.12 59.32 -47.99
N THR A 76 3.39 58.62 -46.89
CA THR A 76 2.44 58.39 -45.80
C THR A 76 2.04 59.70 -45.10
N ASP A 77 2.96 60.67 -44.98
CA ASP A 77 2.68 61.99 -44.42
C ASP A 77 1.81 62.87 -45.33
N ARG A 78 1.67 62.54 -46.63
CA ARG A 78 0.75 63.24 -47.55
C ARG A 78 -0.70 62.79 -47.40
N PHE A 79 -0.94 61.56 -46.95
CA PHE A 79 -2.26 61.07 -46.58
C PHE A 79 -2.58 61.46 -45.13
N LYS A 80 -3.13 62.67 -44.95
CA LYS A 80 -3.38 63.28 -43.63
C LYS A 80 -4.27 62.45 -42.70
N THR A 81 -5.22 61.70 -43.26
CA THR A 81 -6.19 60.91 -42.49
C THR A 81 -5.87 59.43 -42.69
N LYS A 82 -5.41 58.76 -41.62
CA LYS A 82 -5.11 57.33 -41.62
C LYS A 82 -6.25 56.60 -40.92
N ILE A 83 -7.05 55.84 -41.68
CA ILE A 83 -8.12 55.01 -41.13
C ILE A 83 -7.60 53.57 -41.07
N HIS A 84 -7.25 53.12 -39.87
CA HIS A 84 -6.91 51.72 -39.63
C HIS A 84 -8.20 50.96 -39.28
N LEU A 85 -8.60 50.02 -40.12
CA LEU A 85 -9.64 49.05 -39.79
C LEU A 85 -8.98 47.94 -38.97
N GLU A 86 -9.12 48.00 -37.64
CA GLU A 86 -8.71 46.91 -36.75
C GLU A 86 -9.75 45.79 -36.78
N ALA A 87 -9.29 44.53 -36.73
CA ALA A 87 -10.18 43.38 -36.73
C ALA A 87 -10.84 43.10 -35.36
N THR A 88 -10.75 44.04 -34.42
CA THR A 88 -11.39 43.99 -33.10
C THR A 88 -12.90 44.26 -33.15
N GLU A 89 -13.46 44.69 -34.29
CA GLU A 89 -14.89 45.03 -34.43
C GLU A 89 -15.78 43.93 -35.05
N VAL A 90 -15.32 42.68 -35.14
CA VAL A 90 -16.07 41.62 -35.84
C VAL A 90 -17.42 41.33 -35.20
N ASP A 91 -17.49 41.31 -33.88
CA ASP A 91 -18.75 41.20 -33.14
C ASP A 91 -19.71 42.36 -33.50
N VAL A 92 -19.22 43.60 -33.55
CA VAL A 92 -20.03 44.77 -33.93
C VAL A 92 -20.55 44.63 -35.36
N ILE A 93 -19.72 44.14 -36.28
CA ILE A 93 -20.10 43.91 -37.67
C ILE A 93 -21.18 42.83 -37.77
N ILE A 94 -21.00 41.69 -37.09
CA ILE A 94 -21.98 40.59 -37.10
C ILE A 94 -23.31 41.09 -36.54
N ARG A 95 -23.30 41.79 -35.40
CA ARG A 95 -24.51 42.36 -34.80
C ARG A 95 -25.21 43.37 -35.70
N SER A 96 -24.44 44.26 -36.34
CA SER A 96 -24.98 45.37 -37.13
C SER A 96 -25.41 44.98 -38.54
N ARG A 97 -24.81 43.92 -39.12
CA ARG A 97 -25.07 43.51 -40.51
C ARG A 97 -25.84 42.20 -40.63
N LEU A 98 -25.49 41.18 -39.84
CA LEU A 98 -26.13 39.86 -39.92
C LEU A 98 -27.31 39.73 -38.97
N LEU A 99 -27.17 40.26 -37.74
CA LEU A 99 -28.19 40.11 -36.69
C LEU A 99 -29.08 41.33 -36.53
N LYS A 100 -29.02 42.34 -37.41
CA LYS A 100 -29.87 43.52 -37.30
C LYS A 100 -31.34 43.14 -37.40
N LYS A 101 -32.12 43.57 -36.40
CA LYS A 101 -33.56 43.26 -36.30
C LYS A 101 -34.40 44.43 -36.80
N THR A 102 -35.63 44.13 -37.24
CA THR A 102 -36.67 45.16 -37.41
C THR A 102 -37.18 45.60 -36.04
N ASP A 103 -37.73 46.80 -35.94
CA ASP A 103 -38.25 47.33 -34.67
C ASP A 103 -39.35 46.43 -34.06
N SER A 104 -40.21 45.85 -34.92
CA SER A 104 -41.26 44.92 -34.49
C SER A 104 -40.70 43.62 -33.90
N SER A 105 -39.67 43.04 -34.53
CA SER A 105 -39.02 41.82 -34.07
C SER A 105 -38.22 42.06 -32.78
N LEU A 106 -37.56 43.22 -32.67
CA LEU A 106 -36.80 43.61 -31.49
C LEU A 106 -37.71 43.74 -30.26
N LYS A 107 -38.91 44.33 -30.43
CA LYS A 107 -39.93 44.34 -29.38
C LYS A 107 -40.37 42.93 -28.98
N SER A 108 -40.68 42.08 -29.97
CA SER A 108 -41.08 40.69 -29.70
C SER A 108 -40.03 39.88 -28.92
N LEU A 109 -38.74 40.06 -29.24
CA LEU A 109 -37.64 39.40 -28.52
C LEU A 109 -37.49 39.91 -27.09
N LYS A 110 -37.65 41.22 -26.87
CA LYS A 110 -37.63 41.81 -25.52
C LYS A 110 -38.80 41.34 -24.67
N ASP A 111 -40.01 41.27 -25.25
CA ASP A 111 -41.21 40.77 -24.57
C ASP A 111 -41.04 39.28 -24.20
N HIS A 112 -40.48 38.47 -25.13
CA HIS A 112 -40.14 37.08 -24.86
C HIS A 112 -39.11 36.94 -23.72
N TYR A 113 -38.05 37.75 -23.73
CA TYR A 113 -37.06 37.75 -22.65
C TYR A 113 -37.68 38.11 -21.31
N GLN A 114 -38.52 39.15 -21.24
CA GLN A 114 -39.16 39.56 -19.99
C GLN A 114 -40.05 38.45 -19.41
N LYS A 115 -40.78 37.73 -20.27
CA LYS A 115 -41.63 36.61 -19.85
C LYS A 115 -40.83 35.39 -19.35
N ASN A 116 -39.63 35.16 -19.90
CA ASN A 116 -38.83 33.95 -19.70
C ASN A 116 -37.43 34.21 -19.10
N SER A 117 -37.21 35.36 -18.48
CA SER A 117 -35.88 35.87 -18.11
C SER A 117 -35.07 34.91 -17.24
N GLY A 118 -35.72 34.30 -16.23
CA GLY A 118 -35.08 33.32 -15.36
C GLY A 118 -34.57 32.09 -16.11
N ARG A 119 -35.39 31.53 -17.01
CA ARG A 119 -35.03 30.35 -17.82
C ARG A 119 -33.95 30.66 -18.84
N ILE A 120 -34.06 31.79 -19.52
CA ILE A 120 -33.05 32.25 -20.49
C ILE A 120 -31.73 32.53 -19.79
N SER A 121 -31.77 33.15 -18.61
CA SER A 121 -30.56 33.43 -17.83
C SER A 121 -29.91 32.15 -17.32
N ASP A 122 -30.66 31.14 -16.91
CA ASP A 122 -30.09 29.85 -16.53
C ASP A 122 -29.53 29.10 -17.75
N HIS A 123 -30.29 28.97 -18.83
CA HIS A 123 -29.85 28.28 -20.04
C HIS A 123 -28.59 28.91 -20.64
N SER A 124 -28.48 30.24 -20.63
CA SER A 124 -27.31 30.95 -21.12
C SER A 124 -26.13 31.01 -20.13
N ALA A 125 -26.29 30.49 -18.91
CA ALA A 125 -25.25 30.45 -17.90
C ALA A 125 -24.53 29.08 -17.92
N LEU A 126 -23.47 29.00 -18.71
CA LEU A 126 -22.49 27.92 -18.60
C LEU A 126 -21.62 28.12 -17.35
N THR A 127 -21.29 27.03 -16.68
CA THR A 127 -20.46 27.05 -15.47
C THR A 127 -18.99 27.21 -15.89
N ALA A 128 -18.51 28.45 -16.00
CA ALA A 128 -17.12 28.79 -16.33
C ALA A 128 -16.72 30.21 -15.86
N THR A 129 -15.42 30.45 -15.67
CA THR A 129 -14.85 31.74 -15.30
C THR A 129 -14.72 32.67 -16.49
N GLY A 130 -15.20 33.92 -16.37
CA GLY A 130 -14.91 35.00 -17.34
C GLY A 130 -15.83 35.08 -18.57
N LEU A 131 -16.86 34.24 -18.68
CA LEU A 131 -17.84 34.30 -19.78
C LEU A 131 -18.81 35.49 -19.65
N ALA A 132 -19.08 36.14 -20.79
CA ALA A 132 -20.05 37.21 -20.83
C ALA A 132 -21.49 36.67 -20.80
N LYS A 133 -22.28 37.13 -19.83
CA LYS A 133 -23.66 36.67 -19.60
C LYS A 133 -24.65 37.32 -20.56
N THR A 134 -25.75 36.61 -20.83
CA THR A 134 -26.94 37.16 -21.50
C THR A 134 -27.96 37.60 -20.45
N ASP A 135 -27.65 38.70 -19.76
CA ASP A 135 -28.32 39.14 -18.52
C ASP A 135 -29.29 40.32 -18.69
N SER A 136 -29.50 40.77 -19.93
CA SER A 136 -30.48 41.82 -20.23
C SER A 136 -31.26 41.53 -21.52
N ALA A 137 -32.47 42.10 -21.60
CA ALA A 137 -33.33 42.00 -22.79
C ALA A 137 -32.65 42.62 -24.03
N ASP A 138 -31.85 43.68 -23.84
CA ASP A 138 -31.08 44.31 -24.92
C ASP A 138 -29.99 43.38 -25.44
N ILE A 139 -29.21 42.75 -24.56
CA ILE A 139 -28.18 41.79 -24.97
C ILE A 139 -28.83 40.59 -25.67
N TYR A 140 -29.88 40.01 -25.08
CA TYR A 140 -30.61 38.89 -25.69
C TYR A 140 -31.12 39.23 -27.10
N ALA A 141 -31.83 40.35 -27.26
CA ALA A 141 -32.38 40.75 -28.56
C ALA A 141 -31.29 41.06 -29.60
N THR A 142 -30.14 41.56 -29.15
CA THR A 142 -29.01 41.92 -30.02
C THR A 142 -28.30 40.67 -30.57
N TYR A 143 -28.06 39.67 -29.72
CA TYR A 143 -27.33 38.45 -30.11
C TYR A 143 -28.23 37.34 -30.69
N TYR A 144 -29.56 37.41 -30.49
CA TYR A 144 -30.50 36.42 -31.03
C TYR A 144 -30.28 36.13 -32.53
N PRO A 145 -30.26 34.87 -32.97
CA PRO A 145 -30.61 33.63 -32.27
C PRO A 145 -29.45 32.95 -31.51
N PHE A 146 -28.44 33.71 -31.09
CA PHE A 146 -27.34 33.23 -30.27
C PHE A 146 -27.39 33.83 -28.86
N TYR A 147 -26.72 33.16 -27.93
CA TYR A 147 -26.33 33.77 -26.66
C TYR A 147 -24.97 34.45 -26.78
N LYS A 148 -24.72 35.44 -25.93
CA LYS A 148 -23.48 36.23 -25.97
C LYS A 148 -22.23 35.34 -25.83
N TYR A 149 -22.25 34.39 -24.88
CA TYR A 149 -21.12 33.48 -24.65
C TYR A 149 -20.76 32.63 -25.88
N GLN A 150 -21.71 32.38 -26.78
CA GLN A 150 -21.47 31.53 -27.97
C GLN A 150 -20.50 32.20 -28.93
N PHE A 151 -20.43 33.53 -28.94
CA PHE A 151 -19.44 34.28 -29.71
C PHE A 151 -18.03 34.10 -29.12
N ASP A 152 -17.91 34.16 -27.79
CA ASP A 152 -16.64 33.92 -27.09
C ASP A 152 -16.14 32.48 -27.36
N LEU A 153 -17.03 31.49 -27.27
CA LEU A 153 -16.72 30.09 -27.58
C LEU A 153 -16.39 29.88 -29.05
N LEU A 154 -17.16 30.44 -29.98
CA LEU A 154 -16.91 30.31 -31.42
C LEU A 154 -15.55 30.90 -31.80
N GLN A 155 -15.19 32.05 -31.25
CA GLN A 155 -13.90 32.65 -31.46
C GLN A 155 -12.77 31.72 -31.01
N ASN A 156 -12.87 31.16 -29.81
CA ASN A 156 -11.86 30.25 -29.28
C ASN A 156 -11.82 28.91 -30.04
N PHE A 157 -12.97 28.38 -30.46
CA PHE A 157 -13.06 27.16 -31.24
C PHE A 157 -12.37 27.28 -32.61
N LEU A 158 -12.53 28.43 -33.29
CA LEU A 158 -11.94 28.64 -34.61
C LEU A 158 -10.44 28.98 -34.57
N PHE A 159 -9.95 29.64 -33.51
CA PHE A 159 -8.61 30.24 -33.49
C PHE A 159 -7.73 29.87 -32.29
N GLY A 160 -8.26 29.13 -31.31
CA GLY A 160 -7.61 28.75 -30.06
C GLY A 160 -7.49 29.91 -29.06
N THR A 161 -7.21 29.60 -27.79
CA THR A 161 -7.08 30.63 -26.71
C THR A 161 -5.83 31.49 -26.81
N LYS A 162 -4.78 31.00 -27.48
CA LYS A 162 -3.47 31.65 -27.62
C LYS A 162 -3.23 32.26 -29.02
N GLY A 163 -4.17 32.08 -29.94
CA GLY A 163 -4.05 32.48 -31.34
C GLY A 163 -4.32 33.97 -31.53
N PHE A 164 -3.24 34.77 -31.48
CA PHE A 164 -3.03 36.04 -32.18
C PHE A 164 -4.20 37.04 -32.27
N ALA A 165 -3.97 38.23 -31.69
CA ALA A 165 -4.64 39.48 -32.00
C ALA A 165 -5.33 39.49 -33.38
N SER A 166 -6.66 39.55 -33.37
CA SER A 166 -7.55 39.89 -34.48
C SER A 166 -6.87 39.87 -35.87
N THR A 167 -6.63 38.70 -36.44
CA THR A 167 -6.20 38.65 -37.85
C THR A 167 -7.42 38.84 -38.74
N LYS A 168 -7.26 39.47 -39.92
CA LYS A 168 -8.37 39.62 -40.88
C LYS A 168 -8.99 38.28 -41.32
N VAL A 169 -8.22 37.20 -41.23
CA VAL A 169 -8.68 35.82 -41.50
C VAL A 169 -9.66 35.37 -40.42
N ALA A 170 -9.34 35.64 -39.14
CA ALA A 170 -10.21 35.28 -38.04
C ALA A 170 -11.58 35.99 -38.09
N ALA A 171 -11.56 37.27 -38.45
CA ALA A 171 -12.75 38.07 -38.68
C ALA A 171 -13.69 37.48 -39.74
N ARG A 172 -13.13 37.07 -40.89
CA ARG A 172 -13.90 36.48 -41.99
C ARG A 172 -14.49 35.12 -41.59
N GLY A 173 -13.71 34.29 -40.89
CA GLY A 173 -14.18 32.98 -40.40
C GLY A 173 -15.41 33.09 -39.52
N MET A 174 -15.42 34.01 -38.54
CA MET A 174 -16.61 34.20 -37.67
C MET A 174 -17.82 34.71 -38.45
N ILE A 175 -17.64 35.65 -39.38
CA ILE A 175 -18.74 36.20 -40.19
C ILE A 175 -19.35 35.12 -41.09
N ILE A 176 -18.53 34.34 -41.79
CA ILE A 176 -18.96 33.26 -42.67
C ILE A 176 -19.70 32.19 -41.86
N THR A 177 -19.09 31.72 -40.77
CA THR A 177 -19.69 30.70 -39.90
C THR A 177 -21.03 31.17 -39.35
N THR A 178 -21.12 32.41 -38.84
CA THR A 178 -22.39 32.94 -38.33
C THR A 178 -23.44 33.03 -39.42
N TYR A 179 -23.06 33.47 -40.62
CA TYR A 179 -23.97 33.51 -41.77
C TYR A 179 -24.47 32.11 -42.16
N ASP A 180 -23.58 31.12 -42.20
CA ASP A 180 -23.92 29.74 -42.57
C ASP A 180 -24.82 29.08 -41.52
N ILE A 181 -24.58 29.29 -40.21
CA ILE A 181 -25.49 28.83 -39.15
C ILE A 181 -26.88 29.46 -39.33
N LEU A 182 -26.96 30.77 -39.57
CA LEU A 182 -28.25 31.45 -39.77
C LEU A 182 -29.01 30.90 -40.98
N LYS A 183 -28.30 30.60 -42.07
CA LYS A 183 -28.88 30.20 -43.35
C LYS A 183 -29.20 28.71 -43.43
N HIS A 184 -28.29 27.85 -42.99
CA HIS A 184 -28.40 26.40 -43.16
C HIS A 184 -29.03 25.72 -41.95
N GLU A 185 -28.81 26.24 -40.74
CA GLU A 185 -29.19 25.56 -39.50
C GLU A 185 -30.40 26.19 -38.81
N LEU A 186 -30.61 27.50 -38.93
CA LEU A 186 -31.65 28.22 -38.16
C LEU A 186 -32.77 28.83 -39.00
N GLN A 187 -32.65 28.93 -40.32
CA GLN A 187 -33.62 29.62 -41.17
C GLN A 187 -35.05 29.05 -41.04
N ASN A 188 -35.15 27.73 -40.85
CA ASN A 188 -36.43 27.01 -40.78
C ASN A 188 -36.83 26.63 -39.35
N ASN A 189 -36.10 27.11 -38.34
CA ASN A 189 -36.38 26.82 -36.95
C ASN A 189 -37.55 27.65 -36.43
N SER A 190 -38.18 27.16 -35.36
CA SER A 190 -39.27 27.90 -34.71
C SER A 190 -38.73 29.19 -34.09
N LEU A 191 -39.55 30.25 -34.07
CA LEU A 191 -39.18 31.49 -33.41
C LEU A 191 -38.86 31.23 -31.93
N PHE A 192 -37.81 31.88 -31.43
CA PHE A 192 -37.24 31.76 -30.08
C PHE A 192 -36.33 30.56 -29.83
N GLU A 193 -36.15 29.65 -30.80
CA GLU A 193 -35.10 28.64 -30.74
C GLU A 193 -33.70 29.29 -30.88
N ILE A 194 -32.74 28.76 -30.12
CA ILE A 194 -31.36 29.25 -30.07
C ILE A 194 -30.43 28.28 -30.81
N ALA A 195 -29.32 28.80 -31.34
CA ALA A 195 -28.27 27.97 -31.92
C ALA A 195 -27.70 26.99 -30.89
N THR A 196 -27.51 25.74 -31.30
CA THR A 196 -26.91 24.69 -30.45
C THR A 196 -25.41 24.54 -30.74
N GLY A 197 -24.66 23.98 -29.79
CA GLY A 197 -23.22 23.76 -29.88
C GLY A 197 -22.83 22.87 -31.07
N TRP A 198 -23.60 21.83 -31.39
CA TRP A 198 -23.31 21.00 -32.55
C TRP A 198 -23.55 21.71 -33.88
N GLN A 199 -24.58 22.56 -34.00
CA GLN A 199 -24.81 23.38 -35.19
C GLN A 199 -23.65 24.35 -35.41
N ILE A 200 -23.19 24.97 -34.31
CA ILE A 200 -22.03 25.85 -34.34
C ILE A 200 -20.78 25.06 -34.77
N ALA A 201 -20.50 23.91 -34.15
CA ALA A 201 -19.35 23.07 -34.47
C ALA A 201 -19.32 22.66 -35.94
N LYS A 202 -20.47 22.22 -36.47
CA LYS A 202 -20.63 21.71 -37.82
C LYS A 202 -20.31 22.77 -38.88
N GLU A 203 -20.84 23.99 -38.72
CA GLU A 203 -20.60 25.07 -39.68
C GLU A 203 -19.25 25.77 -39.44
N ALA A 204 -18.73 25.78 -38.20
CA ALA A 204 -17.41 26.33 -37.89
C ALA A 204 -16.28 25.45 -38.45
N GLN A 205 -16.49 24.13 -38.49
CA GLN A 205 -15.52 23.17 -39.02
C GLN A 205 -16.22 22.22 -40.01
N PRO A 206 -16.54 22.68 -41.24
CA PRO A 206 -17.29 21.89 -42.21
C PRO A 206 -16.49 20.69 -42.76
N GLN A 207 -15.17 20.70 -42.60
CA GLN A 207 -14.28 19.58 -42.94
C GLN A 207 -13.43 19.19 -41.72
N PRO A 208 -14.01 18.53 -40.70
CA PRO A 208 -13.23 18.03 -39.58
C PRO A 208 -12.23 16.97 -40.06
N PRO A 209 -11.13 16.73 -39.32
CA PRO A 209 -10.21 15.65 -39.62
C PRO A 209 -10.97 14.31 -39.75
N VAL A 210 -10.63 13.51 -40.76
CA VAL A 210 -11.32 12.23 -41.07
C VAL A 210 -11.45 11.33 -39.83
N ARG A 211 -10.44 11.31 -38.96
CA ARG A 211 -10.47 10.53 -37.73
C ARG A 211 -11.52 11.01 -36.73
N LEU A 212 -11.72 12.33 -36.62
CA LEU A 212 -12.77 12.91 -35.78
C LEU A 212 -14.16 12.61 -36.36
N VAL A 213 -14.32 12.67 -37.68
CA VAL A 213 -15.57 12.26 -38.36
C VAL A 213 -15.89 10.79 -38.08
N ASN A 214 -14.90 9.90 -38.19
CA ASN A 214 -15.09 8.48 -37.87
C ASN A 214 -15.55 8.28 -36.41
N ARG A 215 -15.09 9.11 -35.47
CA ARG A 215 -15.54 9.07 -34.07
C ARG A 215 -16.99 9.52 -33.93
N PHE A 216 -17.38 10.59 -34.62
CA PHE A 216 -18.77 11.05 -34.64
C PHE A 216 -19.70 9.96 -35.17
N ASP A 217 -19.33 9.32 -36.29
CA ASP A 217 -20.13 8.27 -36.90
C ASP A 217 -20.17 7.00 -36.06
N ASN A 218 -19.07 6.62 -35.39
CA ASN A 218 -19.04 5.50 -34.45
C ASN A 218 -19.95 5.74 -33.23
N ALA A 219 -19.89 6.93 -32.64
CA ALA A 219 -20.76 7.30 -31.52
C ALA A 219 -22.24 7.21 -31.90
N ASP A 220 -22.58 7.69 -33.10
CA ASP A 220 -23.94 7.64 -33.63
C ASP A 220 -24.40 6.20 -33.87
N LYS A 221 -23.51 5.32 -34.34
CA LYS A 221 -23.78 3.89 -34.49
C LYS A 221 -24.06 3.21 -33.14
N ILE A 222 -23.20 3.41 -32.14
CA ILE A 222 -23.34 2.83 -30.79
C ILE A 222 -24.68 3.26 -30.15
N LEU A 223 -25.02 4.54 -30.25
CA LEU A 223 -26.25 5.06 -29.66
C LEU A 223 -27.52 4.63 -30.41
N LYS A 224 -27.44 4.44 -31.73
CA LYS A 224 -28.53 3.82 -32.51
C LYS A 224 -28.73 2.35 -32.13
N GLU A 225 -27.67 1.58 -31.96
CA GLU A 225 -27.74 0.17 -31.55
C GLU A 225 -28.35 0.00 -30.15
N THR A 226 -28.07 0.92 -29.25
CA THR A 226 -28.65 0.97 -27.89
C THR A 226 -30.02 1.63 -27.82
N LYS A 227 -30.61 2.01 -28.97
CA LYS A 227 -31.93 2.66 -29.10
C LYS A 227 -32.04 3.99 -28.33
N SER A 228 -30.96 4.75 -28.25
CA SER A 228 -30.96 6.10 -27.69
C SER A 228 -31.78 7.07 -28.56
N SER A 229 -32.47 8.00 -27.93
CA SER A 229 -33.13 9.15 -28.57
C SER A 229 -32.15 10.25 -28.98
N VAL A 230 -30.95 10.27 -28.39
CA VAL A 230 -29.91 11.29 -28.61
C VAL A 230 -29.00 10.87 -29.76
N SER A 231 -28.77 11.77 -30.74
CA SER A 231 -27.76 11.53 -31.80
C SER A 231 -26.35 11.59 -31.22
N GLY A 232 -25.58 10.52 -31.45
CA GLY A 232 -24.19 10.46 -31.00
C GLY A 232 -23.29 11.44 -31.71
N ARG A 233 -23.54 11.69 -32.99
CA ARG A 233 -22.80 12.69 -33.77
C ARG A 233 -22.98 14.10 -33.21
N GLN A 234 -24.23 14.52 -33.03
CA GLN A 234 -24.54 15.85 -32.47
C GLN A 234 -23.99 15.99 -31.04
N LEU A 235 -24.06 14.93 -30.24
CA LEU A 235 -23.54 14.96 -28.88
C LEU A 235 -22.02 15.16 -28.87
N LEU A 236 -21.27 14.42 -29.70
CA LEU A 236 -19.82 14.61 -29.80
C LEU A 236 -19.44 15.95 -30.43
N GLU A 237 -20.16 16.43 -31.45
CA GLU A 237 -19.93 17.76 -32.04
C GLU A 237 -20.11 18.86 -30.98
N THR A 238 -21.12 18.73 -30.10
CA THR A 238 -21.32 19.64 -28.96
C THR A 238 -20.16 19.57 -27.96
N ILE A 239 -19.71 18.36 -27.59
CA ILE A 239 -18.58 18.18 -26.67
C ILE A 239 -17.29 18.75 -27.30
N ASN A 240 -17.05 18.48 -28.58
CA ASN A 240 -15.90 18.99 -29.33
C ASN A 240 -15.87 20.52 -29.31
N PHE A 241 -17.02 21.17 -29.56
CA PHE A 241 -17.14 22.62 -29.50
C PHE A 241 -16.78 23.19 -28.12
N ILE A 242 -17.30 22.60 -27.05
CA ILE A 242 -17.04 23.06 -25.68
C ILE A 242 -15.56 22.85 -25.30
N VAL A 243 -15.01 21.67 -25.60
CA VAL A 243 -13.65 21.27 -25.20
C VAL A 243 -12.58 22.07 -25.95
N GLU A 244 -12.69 22.18 -27.28
CA GLU A 244 -11.72 22.90 -28.12
C GLU A 244 -11.77 24.42 -27.89
N ALA A 245 -12.86 24.96 -27.37
CA ALA A 245 -12.93 26.35 -26.93
C ALA A 245 -12.11 26.62 -25.64
N GLU A 246 -11.67 25.58 -24.92
CA GLU A 246 -10.79 25.56 -23.73
C GLU A 246 -11.23 26.39 -22.50
N ILE A 247 -12.29 27.19 -22.59
CA ILE A 247 -12.74 28.07 -21.51
C ILE A 247 -13.87 27.49 -20.65
N VAL A 248 -14.55 26.45 -21.13
CA VAL A 248 -15.69 25.81 -20.44
C VAL A 248 -15.41 24.32 -20.26
N PRO A 249 -15.51 23.76 -19.04
CA PRO A 249 -15.43 22.31 -18.86
C PRO A 249 -16.68 21.64 -19.43
N ALA A 250 -16.52 20.52 -20.13
CA ALA A 250 -17.62 19.72 -20.67
C ALA A 250 -18.26 18.85 -19.57
N THR A 251 -18.87 19.51 -18.59
CA THR A 251 -19.71 18.88 -17.55
C THR A 251 -21.06 18.49 -18.15
N ILE A 252 -21.78 17.55 -17.53
CA ILE A 252 -23.13 17.17 -18.00
C ILE A 252 -24.06 18.40 -18.15
N ASN A 253 -24.04 19.31 -17.17
CA ASN A 253 -24.84 20.53 -17.19
C ASN A 253 -24.50 21.42 -18.40
N ASN A 254 -23.20 21.65 -18.66
CA ASN A 254 -22.76 22.48 -19.78
C ASN A 254 -23.04 21.81 -21.13
N ILE A 255 -22.90 20.48 -21.23
CA ILE A 255 -23.22 19.72 -22.44
C ILE A 255 -24.71 19.83 -22.75
N VAL A 256 -25.59 19.61 -21.78
CA VAL A 256 -27.05 19.71 -21.98
C VAL A 256 -27.44 21.11 -22.44
N LYS A 257 -26.96 22.17 -21.76
CA LYS A 257 -27.25 23.57 -22.13
C LYS A 257 -26.72 23.96 -23.51
N ALA A 258 -25.62 23.36 -23.97
CA ALA A 258 -25.13 23.60 -25.33
C ALA A 258 -25.87 22.74 -26.36
N PHE A 259 -26.41 21.58 -25.98
CA PHE A 259 -27.04 20.64 -26.90
C PHE A 259 -28.50 21.02 -27.24
N ILE A 260 -29.23 21.61 -26.30
CA ILE A 260 -30.65 21.95 -26.48
C ILE A 260 -30.84 23.32 -27.15
N LYS A 261 -31.90 23.44 -27.94
CA LYS A 261 -32.31 24.68 -28.63
C LYS A 261 -33.32 25.51 -27.85
N ASP A 262 -34.08 24.87 -26.97
CA ASP A 262 -35.12 25.46 -26.11
C ASP A 262 -34.80 25.19 -24.64
N PRO A 263 -34.70 26.23 -23.78
CA PRO A 263 -34.56 26.07 -22.34
C PRO A 263 -35.56 25.10 -21.67
N GLU A 264 -36.77 24.93 -22.22
CA GLU A 264 -37.79 24.05 -21.62
C GLU A 264 -37.45 22.55 -21.75
N GLU A 265 -36.55 22.19 -22.66
CA GLU A 265 -36.17 20.78 -22.90
C GLU A 265 -35.16 20.23 -21.89
N TYR A 266 -34.56 21.07 -21.04
CA TYR A 266 -33.45 20.70 -20.16
C TYR A 266 -33.72 19.42 -19.35
N HIS A 267 -34.79 19.41 -18.53
CA HIS A 267 -35.10 18.28 -17.66
C HIS A 267 -35.56 17.03 -18.42
N LYS A 268 -36.05 17.20 -19.65
CA LYS A 268 -36.46 16.08 -20.49
C LYS A 268 -35.24 15.37 -21.08
N VAL A 269 -34.24 16.14 -21.50
CA VAL A 269 -33.08 15.64 -22.25
C VAL A 269 -31.89 15.29 -21.34
N GLU A 270 -31.78 15.88 -20.14
CA GLU A 270 -30.69 15.64 -19.19
C GLU A 270 -30.49 14.15 -18.88
N GLY A 271 -31.57 13.44 -18.54
CA GLY A 271 -31.52 12.01 -18.23
C GLY A 271 -31.08 11.16 -19.43
N GLU A 272 -31.59 11.47 -20.62
CA GLU A 272 -31.25 10.77 -21.87
C GLU A 272 -29.79 10.99 -22.26
N ILE A 273 -29.30 12.23 -22.15
CA ILE A 273 -27.89 12.57 -22.37
C ILE A 273 -27.00 11.89 -21.34
N SER A 274 -27.39 11.83 -20.06
CA SER A 274 -26.61 11.14 -19.02
C SER A 274 -26.37 9.67 -19.38
N ILE A 275 -27.43 8.97 -19.79
CA ILE A 275 -27.36 7.57 -20.22
C ILE A 275 -26.47 7.45 -21.47
N ALA A 276 -26.66 8.33 -22.47
CA ALA A 276 -25.86 8.31 -23.69
C ALA A 276 -24.36 8.54 -23.41
N LEU A 277 -24.02 9.48 -22.53
CA LEU A 277 -22.64 9.76 -22.11
C LEU A 277 -22.03 8.54 -21.41
N ASN A 278 -22.75 7.90 -20.50
CA ASN A 278 -22.28 6.68 -19.82
C ASN A 278 -22.04 5.54 -20.82
N THR A 279 -22.96 5.31 -21.75
CA THR A 279 -22.79 4.32 -22.84
C THR A 279 -21.54 4.60 -23.67
N LEU A 280 -21.29 5.87 -24.02
CA LEU A 280 -20.10 6.25 -24.80
C LEU A 280 -18.79 6.17 -24.00
N VAL A 281 -18.84 6.35 -22.67
CA VAL A 281 -17.70 6.11 -21.76
C VAL A 281 -17.41 4.61 -21.62
N GLU A 282 -18.44 3.79 -21.54
CA GLU A 282 -18.31 2.32 -21.55
C GLU A 282 -17.75 1.83 -22.88
N ALA A 283 -18.25 2.36 -24.00
CA ALA A 283 -17.78 2.09 -25.35
C ALA A 283 -16.45 2.77 -25.73
N LYS A 284 -15.80 3.47 -24.77
CA LYS A 284 -14.47 4.08 -24.95
C LYS A 284 -14.37 5.12 -26.07
N VAL A 285 -15.47 5.78 -26.38
CA VAL A 285 -15.50 6.95 -27.27
C VAL A 285 -15.24 8.23 -26.49
N LEU A 286 -15.72 8.26 -25.24
CA LEU A 286 -15.51 9.35 -24.30
C LEU A 286 -14.67 8.89 -23.10
N LEU A 287 -13.93 9.84 -22.53
CA LEU A 287 -13.31 9.71 -21.22
C LEU A 287 -13.98 10.69 -20.27
N PHE A 288 -14.21 10.25 -19.04
CA PHE A 288 -14.74 11.08 -17.96
C PHE A 288 -13.67 11.19 -16.87
N SER A 289 -13.15 12.40 -16.65
CA SER A 289 -12.19 12.69 -15.59
C SER A 289 -12.39 14.11 -15.08
N ASN A 290 -12.13 14.34 -13.78
CA ASN A 290 -12.29 15.65 -13.14
C ASN A 290 -13.68 16.29 -13.40
N ASN A 291 -14.75 15.48 -13.40
CA ASN A 291 -16.12 15.90 -13.68
C ASN A 291 -16.35 16.51 -15.09
N SER A 292 -15.49 16.18 -16.06
CA SER A 292 -15.60 16.65 -17.45
C SER A 292 -15.46 15.48 -18.42
N TYR A 293 -16.22 15.55 -19.51
CA TYR A 293 -16.14 14.61 -20.62
C TYR A 293 -15.15 15.10 -21.68
N ARG A 294 -14.43 14.19 -22.33
CA ARG A 294 -13.60 14.49 -23.50
C ARG A 294 -13.61 13.35 -24.50
N ILE A 295 -13.44 13.68 -25.77
CA ILE A 295 -13.30 12.68 -26.84
C ILE A 295 -11.90 12.04 -26.73
N THR A 296 -11.83 10.72 -26.86
CA THR A 296 -10.53 9.99 -26.86
C THR A 296 -9.66 10.40 -28.04
N SER A 297 -8.35 10.54 -27.80
CA SER A 297 -7.36 10.71 -28.87
C SER A 297 -7.14 9.43 -29.68
N ASP A 298 -6.49 9.55 -30.84
CA ASP A 298 -6.18 8.38 -31.69
C ASP A 298 -5.25 7.40 -30.97
N ILE A 299 -4.31 7.93 -30.20
CA ILE A 299 -3.36 7.14 -29.41
C ILE A 299 -4.11 6.42 -28.29
N GLU A 300 -5.02 7.12 -27.61
CA GLU A 300 -5.87 6.54 -26.56
C GLU A 300 -6.74 5.41 -27.08
N GLN A 301 -7.43 5.57 -28.20
CA GLN A 301 -8.25 4.49 -28.76
C GLN A 301 -7.40 3.29 -29.15
N ARG A 302 -6.29 3.50 -29.85
CA ARG A 302 -5.37 2.41 -30.23
C ARG A 302 -4.89 1.65 -28.99
N LEU A 303 -4.54 2.36 -27.91
CA LEU A 303 -4.12 1.73 -26.66
C LEU A 303 -5.29 1.01 -25.97
N LEU A 304 -6.50 1.57 -25.96
CA LEU A 304 -7.69 0.93 -25.39
C LEU A 304 -8.10 -0.32 -26.16
N ASP A 305 -8.01 -0.31 -27.49
CA ASP A 305 -8.26 -1.48 -28.34
C ASP A 305 -7.23 -2.58 -28.07
N GLU A 306 -5.96 -2.20 -27.95
CA GLU A 306 -4.89 -3.13 -27.58
C GLU A 306 -5.10 -3.70 -26.17
N MET A 307 -5.49 -2.85 -25.22
CA MET A 307 -5.83 -3.23 -23.84
C MET A 307 -6.94 -4.27 -23.81
N ASN A 308 -8.00 -4.06 -24.59
CA ASN A 308 -9.15 -4.96 -24.68
C ASN A 308 -8.82 -6.26 -25.44
N GLY A 309 -7.90 -6.20 -26.40
CA GLY A 309 -7.38 -7.39 -27.09
C GLY A 309 -6.54 -8.30 -26.19
N TYR A 310 -6.01 -7.77 -25.09
CA TYR A 310 -5.26 -8.57 -24.12
C TYR A 310 -6.19 -9.40 -23.22
N THR A 311 -6.04 -10.73 -23.31
CA THR A 311 -6.76 -11.69 -22.46
C THR A 311 -5.92 -12.03 -21.23
N VAL A 312 -6.45 -11.71 -20.05
CA VAL A 312 -5.80 -12.01 -18.77
C VAL A 312 -5.99 -13.48 -18.42
N GLN A 313 -4.89 -14.18 -18.20
CA GLN A 313 -4.90 -15.61 -17.90
C GLN A 313 -5.37 -15.88 -16.47
N GLY A 314 -6.12 -16.98 -16.26
CA GLY A 314 -6.70 -17.31 -14.96
C GLY A 314 -5.68 -17.45 -13.83
N PHE A 315 -4.47 -17.95 -14.10
CA PHE A 315 -3.41 -18.04 -13.07
C PHE A 315 -2.91 -16.66 -12.62
N VAL A 316 -2.91 -15.66 -13.50
CA VAL A 316 -2.56 -14.28 -13.17
C VAL A 316 -3.63 -13.69 -12.26
N LYS A 317 -4.91 -13.93 -12.58
CA LYS A 317 -6.03 -13.52 -11.73
C LYS A 317 -5.94 -14.12 -10.32
N LYS A 318 -5.67 -15.42 -10.24
CA LYS A 318 -5.45 -16.13 -8.96
C LYS A 318 -4.28 -15.54 -8.16
N LYS A 319 -3.17 -15.21 -8.82
CA LYS A 319 -2.03 -14.55 -8.16
C LYS A 319 -2.38 -13.16 -7.63
N GLN A 320 -3.19 -12.39 -8.35
CA GLN A 320 -3.61 -11.06 -7.92
C GLN A 320 -4.53 -11.10 -6.70
N ILE A 321 -5.48 -12.04 -6.65
CA ILE A 321 -6.33 -12.17 -5.45
C ILE A 321 -5.53 -12.62 -4.22
N VAL A 322 -4.54 -13.51 -4.39
CA VAL A 322 -3.62 -13.91 -3.31
C VAL A 322 -2.83 -12.70 -2.80
N THR A 323 -2.37 -11.84 -3.71
CA THR A 323 -1.67 -10.59 -3.36
C THR A 323 -2.59 -9.64 -2.58
N ALA A 324 -3.85 -9.52 -3.00
CA ALA A 324 -4.85 -8.71 -2.30
C ALA A 324 -5.13 -9.25 -0.89
N TYR A 325 -5.35 -10.57 -0.72
CA TYR A 325 -5.51 -11.22 0.58
C TYR A 325 -4.30 -10.98 1.49
N LYS A 326 -3.08 -11.18 0.98
CA LYS A 326 -1.85 -10.95 1.76
C LYS A 326 -1.71 -9.51 2.25
N SER A 327 -2.22 -8.54 1.50
CA SER A 327 -2.17 -7.12 1.84
C SER A 327 -3.28 -6.65 2.80
N SER A 328 -4.37 -7.42 2.92
CA SER A 328 -5.57 -7.11 3.71
C SER A 328 -5.28 -6.93 5.20
N GLN A 329 -6.04 -6.03 5.85
CA GLN A 329 -5.94 -5.82 7.29
C GLN A 329 -6.56 -6.98 8.07
N PHE A 330 -7.64 -7.57 7.54
CA PHE A 330 -8.24 -8.78 8.06
C PHE A 330 -7.20 -9.90 8.26
N ILE A 331 -6.43 -10.25 7.23
CA ILE A 331 -5.41 -11.31 7.33
C ILE A 331 -4.31 -10.93 8.33
N LYS A 332 -3.85 -9.67 8.30
CA LYS A 332 -2.81 -9.18 9.24
C LYS A 332 -3.26 -9.30 10.70
N ALA A 333 -4.54 -9.04 11.00
CA ALA A 333 -5.10 -9.14 12.34
C ALA A 333 -5.14 -10.58 12.87
N LEU A 334 -5.13 -11.60 11.99
CA LEU A 334 -5.19 -13.01 12.36
C LEU A 334 -3.83 -13.67 12.52
N THR A 335 -2.73 -12.97 12.24
CA THR A 335 -1.37 -13.55 12.23
C THR A 335 -0.91 -14.06 13.59
N ARG A 336 -1.34 -13.42 14.68
CA ARG A 336 -0.87 -13.71 16.04
C ARG A 336 -1.93 -13.38 17.09
N ILE A 337 -1.99 -14.18 18.15
CA ILE A 337 -2.75 -13.85 19.37
C ILE A 337 -1.86 -13.84 20.60
N ASN A 338 -2.26 -13.08 21.61
CA ASN A 338 -1.69 -13.16 22.95
C ASN A 338 -2.65 -13.94 23.87
N LEU A 339 -2.17 -15.05 24.42
CA LEU A 339 -2.88 -15.84 25.42
C LEU A 339 -1.99 -15.96 26.66
N THR A 340 -2.48 -15.51 27.81
CA THR A 340 -1.76 -15.58 29.10
C THR A 340 -0.30 -15.12 29.02
N ASN A 341 -0.06 -13.97 28.39
CA ASN A 341 1.26 -13.37 28.15
C ASN A 341 2.21 -14.18 27.25
N SER A 342 1.69 -15.16 26.51
CA SER A 342 2.41 -15.90 25.48
C SER A 342 1.85 -15.57 24.10
N LEU A 343 2.73 -15.42 23.12
CA LEU A 343 2.36 -15.12 21.74
C LEU A 343 2.31 -16.41 20.93
N TYR A 344 1.21 -16.60 20.19
CA TYR A 344 1.00 -17.74 19.31
C TYR A 344 0.77 -17.25 17.89
N ASP A 345 1.58 -17.72 16.96
CA ASP A 345 1.49 -17.41 15.54
C ASP A 345 0.62 -18.41 14.79
N PHE A 346 -0.11 -17.92 13.78
CA PHE A 346 -0.95 -18.75 12.91
C PHE A 346 -0.36 -18.84 11.52
N TYR A 347 -0.23 -20.02 10.96
CA TYR A 347 0.10 -20.25 9.57
C TYR A 347 -1.14 -20.06 8.70
N ILE A 348 -1.13 -19.03 7.85
CA ILE A 348 -2.29 -18.64 7.04
C ILE A 348 -2.02 -18.94 5.58
N THR A 349 -2.84 -19.78 4.96
CA THR A 349 -2.74 -20.13 3.55
C THR A 349 -4.07 -20.02 2.82
N THR A 350 -4.03 -20.04 1.49
CA THR A 350 -5.23 -20.34 0.70
C THR A 350 -5.52 -21.84 0.68
N ASP A 351 -6.64 -22.22 0.07
CA ASP A 351 -7.01 -23.59 -0.24
C ASP A 351 -6.07 -24.28 -1.24
N ASN A 352 -5.30 -23.51 -2.03
CA ASN A 352 -4.23 -24.02 -2.90
C ASN A 352 -2.84 -23.98 -2.23
N ASP A 353 -2.79 -23.77 -0.91
CA ASP A 353 -1.56 -23.68 -0.11
C ASP A 353 -0.66 -22.47 -0.47
N ASP A 354 -1.22 -21.40 -1.05
CA ASP A 354 -0.50 -20.14 -1.22
C ASP A 354 -0.27 -19.47 0.14
N GLU A 355 0.97 -19.16 0.50
CA GLU A 355 1.32 -18.56 1.80
C GLU A 355 0.91 -17.08 1.89
N LEU A 356 -0.14 -16.81 2.69
CA LEU A 356 -0.57 -15.46 3.04
C LEU A 356 0.27 -14.93 4.21
N TYR A 357 0.53 -15.77 5.21
CA TYR A 357 1.46 -15.50 6.31
C TYR A 357 2.11 -16.79 6.80
N ALA A 358 3.45 -16.80 6.87
CA ALA A 358 4.27 -17.97 7.18
C ALA A 358 5.17 -17.71 8.40
N PRO A 359 4.72 -18.06 9.61
CA PRO A 359 5.56 -18.02 10.81
C PRO A 359 6.54 -19.20 10.86
N GLY A 360 7.48 -19.16 11.81
CA GLY A 360 8.46 -20.23 12.01
C GLY A 360 7.83 -21.55 12.45
N LEU A 361 6.79 -21.50 13.29
CA LEU A 361 6.00 -22.65 13.73
C LEU A 361 4.67 -22.69 12.95
N LYS A 362 4.38 -23.80 12.26
CA LYS A 362 3.22 -23.93 11.37
C LYS A 362 2.08 -24.80 11.94
N GLU A 363 2.03 -24.89 13.26
CA GLU A 363 1.17 -25.83 14.00
C GLU A 363 -0.26 -25.33 14.21
N LEU A 364 -0.50 -24.02 14.14
CA LEU A 364 -1.85 -23.42 14.21
C LEU A 364 -2.18 -22.90 12.82
N LYS A 365 -3.28 -23.34 12.20
CA LYS A 365 -3.55 -23.11 10.78
C LYS A 365 -4.84 -22.33 10.57
N ILE A 366 -4.81 -21.42 9.60
CA ILE A 366 -5.99 -20.77 9.04
C ILE A 366 -5.96 -20.96 7.52
N LYS A 367 -6.97 -21.60 6.95
CA LYS A 367 -7.14 -21.70 5.49
C LYS A 367 -8.22 -20.76 4.99
N VAL A 368 -7.95 -20.04 3.91
CA VAL A 368 -8.92 -19.17 3.23
C VAL A 368 -9.28 -19.78 1.88
N LYS A 369 -10.55 -20.11 1.66
CA LYS A 369 -11.03 -20.54 0.33
C LYS A 369 -10.87 -19.37 -0.65
N SER A 370 -10.19 -19.58 -1.76
CA SER A 370 -10.12 -18.56 -2.82
C SER A 370 -11.50 -18.30 -3.40
N VAL A 371 -11.86 -17.03 -3.63
CA VAL A 371 -13.14 -16.68 -4.29
C VAL A 371 -13.24 -17.25 -5.71
N TYR A 372 -12.12 -17.58 -6.36
CA TYR A 372 -12.09 -18.27 -7.67
C TYR A 372 -12.31 -19.78 -7.59
N ASN A 373 -12.28 -20.35 -6.38
CA ASN A 373 -12.49 -21.77 -6.13
C ASN A 373 -13.84 -22.03 -5.41
N ILE A 374 -14.67 -20.99 -5.22
CA ILE A 374 -16.05 -21.14 -4.75
C ILE A 374 -16.91 -21.53 -5.94
N SER A 375 -17.67 -22.62 -5.80
CA SER A 375 -18.61 -23.09 -6.80
C SER A 375 -19.86 -22.19 -6.89
N ASP A 376 -20.75 -22.48 -7.84
CA ASP A 376 -22.02 -21.77 -7.95
C ASP A 376 -22.91 -21.93 -6.70
N ASP A 377 -22.69 -22.99 -5.91
CA ASP A 377 -23.36 -23.24 -4.63
C ASP A 377 -22.36 -23.12 -3.46
N ARG A 378 -22.18 -21.89 -2.98
CA ARG A 378 -21.34 -21.58 -1.81
C ARG A 378 -21.78 -22.35 -0.55
N SER A 379 -23.07 -22.66 -0.41
CA SER A 379 -23.58 -23.36 0.78
C SER A 379 -23.14 -24.82 0.78
N ALA A 380 -23.19 -25.48 -0.38
CA ALA A 380 -22.66 -26.83 -0.56
C ALA A 380 -21.16 -26.91 -0.29
N ASP A 381 -20.38 -25.92 -0.74
CA ASP A 381 -18.95 -25.81 -0.44
C ASP A 381 -18.67 -25.73 1.08
N ILE A 382 -19.45 -24.93 1.80
CA ILE A 382 -19.30 -24.78 3.27
C ILE A 382 -19.59 -26.11 3.97
N GLU A 383 -20.68 -26.79 3.62
CA GLU A 383 -21.05 -28.06 4.25
C GLU A 383 -20.03 -29.18 3.93
N ALA A 384 -19.49 -29.21 2.70
CA ALA A 384 -18.44 -30.15 2.34
C ALA A 384 -17.16 -29.93 3.17
N LEU A 385 -16.72 -28.68 3.31
CA LEU A 385 -15.55 -28.33 4.13
C LEU A 385 -15.79 -28.61 5.61
N ARG A 386 -17.00 -28.34 6.11
CA ARG A 386 -17.40 -28.65 7.49
C ARG A 386 -17.29 -30.14 7.80
N MET A 387 -17.80 -30.99 6.91
CA MET A 387 -17.73 -32.45 7.08
C MET A 387 -16.31 -32.98 6.95
N GLN A 388 -15.52 -32.42 6.03
CA GLN A 388 -14.14 -32.82 5.79
C GLN A 388 -13.22 -32.50 6.98
N HIS A 389 -13.36 -31.31 7.56
CA HIS A 389 -12.43 -30.77 8.57
C HIS A 389 -12.98 -30.81 10.00
N GLN A 390 -14.01 -31.61 10.26
CA GLN A 390 -14.66 -31.71 11.59
C GLN A 390 -13.73 -32.17 12.73
N ASN A 391 -12.67 -32.91 12.41
CA ASN A 391 -11.73 -33.48 13.39
C ASN A 391 -10.39 -32.74 13.47
N ASP A 392 -10.19 -31.72 12.63
CA ASP A 392 -8.91 -31.00 12.56
C ASP A 392 -8.83 -29.99 13.70
N LYS A 393 -8.10 -30.36 14.75
CA LYS A 393 -7.96 -29.57 16.00
C LYS A 393 -7.07 -28.35 15.87
N ASP A 394 -6.34 -28.25 14.77
CA ASP A 394 -5.34 -27.23 14.48
C ASP A 394 -5.74 -26.29 13.33
N LEU A 395 -6.98 -26.38 12.82
CA LEU A 395 -7.44 -25.64 11.65
C LEU A 395 -8.67 -24.76 11.91
N ILE A 396 -8.61 -23.53 11.42
CA ILE A 396 -9.78 -22.68 11.15
C ILE A 396 -9.89 -22.53 9.63
N TYR A 397 -11.06 -22.84 9.06
CA TYR A 397 -11.32 -22.62 7.63
C TYR A 397 -12.21 -21.40 7.44
N LEU A 398 -11.86 -20.51 6.53
CA LEU A 398 -12.61 -19.30 6.18
C LEU A 398 -13.10 -19.41 4.74
N VAL A 399 -14.41 -19.26 4.55
CA VAL A 399 -15.03 -19.20 3.22
C VAL A 399 -15.53 -17.76 3.00
N PRO A 400 -14.82 -16.93 2.22
CA PRO A 400 -15.21 -15.54 1.99
C PRO A 400 -16.60 -15.39 1.35
N ASP A 401 -17.22 -14.22 1.51
CA ASP A 401 -18.42 -13.87 0.74
C ASP A 401 -18.08 -13.67 -0.74
N ASN A 402 -18.89 -14.22 -1.64
CA ASN A 402 -18.66 -14.17 -3.08
C ASN A 402 -19.65 -13.25 -3.84
N SER A 403 -20.47 -12.47 -3.12
CA SER A 403 -21.47 -11.60 -3.75
C SER A 403 -20.87 -10.57 -4.74
N SER A 404 -19.68 -10.03 -4.42
CA SER A 404 -18.95 -9.07 -5.26
C SER A 404 -17.96 -9.71 -6.24
N PHE A 405 -17.99 -11.04 -6.44
CA PHE A 405 -17.00 -11.75 -7.27
C PHE A 405 -16.91 -11.20 -8.70
N LYS A 406 -18.04 -10.89 -9.34
CA LYS A 406 -18.05 -10.34 -10.71
C LYS A 406 -17.35 -8.98 -10.81
N GLU A 407 -17.49 -8.13 -9.80
CA GLU A 407 -16.81 -6.84 -9.74
C GLU A 407 -15.32 -7.03 -9.49
N ILE A 408 -14.95 -7.94 -8.57
CA ILE A 408 -13.56 -8.30 -8.28
C ILE A 408 -12.84 -8.83 -9.53
N ASP A 409 -13.45 -9.77 -10.26
CA ASP A 409 -12.90 -10.35 -11.49
C ASP A 409 -12.67 -9.28 -12.57
N LYS A 410 -13.66 -8.40 -12.78
CA LYS A 410 -13.57 -7.29 -13.73
C LYS A 410 -12.47 -6.28 -13.35
N LEU A 411 -12.34 -5.95 -12.07
CA LEU A 411 -11.29 -5.04 -11.59
C LEU A 411 -9.90 -5.63 -11.81
N ILE A 412 -9.71 -6.92 -11.50
CA ILE A 412 -8.45 -7.61 -11.74
C ILE A 412 -8.11 -7.62 -13.24
N ASP A 413 -9.08 -7.90 -14.11
CA ASP A 413 -8.88 -7.82 -15.56
C ASP A 413 -8.38 -6.44 -16.01
N ASP A 414 -9.05 -5.39 -15.57
CA ASP A 414 -8.69 -4.01 -15.92
C ASP A 414 -7.30 -3.60 -15.39
N ILE A 415 -6.96 -4.01 -14.17
CA ILE A 415 -5.65 -3.72 -13.55
C ILE A 415 -4.53 -4.43 -14.33
N GLU A 416 -4.72 -5.70 -14.69
CA GLU A 416 -3.73 -6.48 -15.43
C GLU A 416 -3.56 -5.98 -16.86
N ARG A 417 -4.65 -5.65 -17.56
CA ARG A 417 -4.56 -5.07 -18.91
C ARG A 417 -3.84 -3.71 -18.92
N THR A 418 -4.07 -2.89 -17.89
CA THR A 418 -3.35 -1.61 -17.76
C THR A 418 -1.86 -1.86 -17.46
N SER A 419 -1.55 -2.83 -16.59
CA SER A 419 -0.17 -3.23 -16.28
C SER A 419 0.59 -3.76 -17.50
N TYR A 420 -0.09 -4.50 -18.39
CA TYR A 420 0.47 -4.97 -19.64
C TYR A 420 0.89 -3.80 -20.55
N LEU A 421 0.04 -2.79 -20.70
CA LEU A 421 0.38 -1.60 -21.50
C LEU A 421 1.53 -0.81 -20.87
N GLU A 422 1.56 -0.65 -19.55
CA GLU A 422 2.65 0.02 -18.83
C GLU A 422 4.01 -0.64 -19.11
N GLN A 423 4.06 -1.97 -19.13
CA GLN A 423 5.28 -2.72 -19.42
C GLN A 423 5.71 -2.57 -20.89
N LYS A 424 4.75 -2.54 -21.82
CA LYS A 424 5.03 -2.41 -23.26
C LYS A 424 5.48 -1.00 -23.64
N TYR A 425 4.89 0.03 -23.03
CA TYR A 425 5.13 1.45 -23.32
C TYR A 425 5.86 2.15 -22.17
N SER A 426 7.10 1.74 -21.92
CA SER A 426 7.90 2.22 -20.79
C SER A 426 8.50 3.61 -20.97
N ASN A 427 8.59 4.13 -22.21
CA ASN A 427 9.11 5.47 -22.48
C ASN A 427 8.09 6.56 -22.12
N SER A 428 8.23 7.15 -20.93
CA SER A 428 7.26 8.13 -20.41
C SER A 428 7.25 9.50 -21.10
N GLN A 429 8.14 9.74 -22.06
CA GLN A 429 8.22 11.00 -22.83
C GLN A 429 7.60 10.88 -24.23
N SER A 430 7.16 9.68 -24.65
CA SER A 430 6.40 9.54 -25.90
C SER A 430 4.94 9.96 -25.71
N ASP A 431 4.25 10.24 -26.81
CA ASP A 431 2.82 10.56 -26.78
C ASP A 431 2.00 9.41 -26.17
N GLU A 432 2.38 8.14 -26.42
CA GLU A 432 1.82 6.99 -25.70
C GLU A 432 2.11 7.03 -24.21
N GLY A 433 3.35 7.33 -23.82
CA GLY A 433 3.75 7.38 -22.41
C GLY A 433 2.95 8.39 -21.59
N LEU A 434 2.57 9.53 -22.19
CA LEU A 434 1.69 10.53 -21.58
C LEU A 434 0.28 9.96 -21.33
N VAL A 435 -0.26 9.23 -22.30
CA VAL A 435 -1.57 8.57 -22.17
C VAL A 435 -1.53 7.47 -21.12
N ILE A 436 -0.48 6.63 -21.12
CA ILE A 436 -0.32 5.54 -20.15
C ILE A 436 -0.30 6.07 -18.71
N ARG A 437 0.35 7.21 -18.45
CA ARG A 437 0.30 7.85 -17.11
C ARG A 437 -1.13 8.13 -16.64
N SER A 438 -2.02 8.52 -17.54
CA SER A 438 -3.43 8.75 -17.20
C SER A 438 -4.15 7.44 -16.85
N PHE A 439 -3.87 6.35 -17.58
CA PHE A 439 -4.41 5.03 -17.27
C PHE A 439 -3.86 4.48 -15.96
N SER A 440 -2.59 4.73 -15.64
CA SER A 440 -1.97 4.38 -14.35
C SER A 440 -2.69 5.03 -13.17
N SER A 441 -3.12 6.29 -13.31
CA SER A 441 -3.91 6.96 -12.26
C SER A 441 -5.25 6.26 -12.03
N ALA A 442 -5.98 5.93 -13.11
CA ALA A 442 -7.24 5.20 -13.02
C ALA A 442 -7.06 3.76 -12.49
N LYS A 443 -5.93 3.11 -12.81
CA LYS A 443 -5.55 1.81 -12.26
C LYS A 443 -5.39 1.87 -10.74
N ALA A 444 -4.75 2.90 -10.19
CA ALA A 444 -4.59 3.06 -8.74
C ALA A 444 -5.93 3.15 -8.00
N GLU A 445 -6.92 3.84 -8.58
CA GLU A 445 -8.29 3.89 -8.04
C GLU A 445 -8.97 2.51 -8.05
N LYS A 446 -8.81 1.75 -9.14
CA LYS A 446 -9.31 0.37 -9.25
C LYS A 446 -8.64 -0.56 -8.25
N GLU A 447 -7.33 -0.44 -8.03
CA GLU A 447 -6.60 -1.19 -7.02
C GLU A 447 -7.09 -0.87 -5.60
N ALA A 448 -7.39 0.40 -5.31
CA ALA A 448 -7.99 0.79 -4.04
C ALA A 448 -9.38 0.19 -3.85
N ARG A 449 -10.23 0.21 -4.89
CA ARG A 449 -11.55 -0.43 -4.87
C ARG A 449 -11.47 -1.94 -4.68
N LEU A 450 -10.54 -2.61 -5.37
CA LEU A 450 -10.30 -4.05 -5.23
C LEU A 450 -9.94 -4.41 -3.78
N LYS A 451 -9.05 -3.64 -3.14
CA LYS A 451 -8.69 -3.84 -1.73
C LYS A 451 -9.89 -3.73 -0.80
N ILE A 452 -10.78 -2.77 -1.02
CA ILE A 452 -12.00 -2.59 -0.22
C ILE A 452 -12.92 -3.80 -0.37
N LEU A 453 -13.19 -4.25 -1.59
CA LEU A 453 -14.08 -5.41 -1.83
C LEU A 453 -13.52 -6.71 -1.26
N VAL A 454 -12.20 -6.91 -1.34
CA VAL A 454 -11.53 -8.06 -0.73
C VAL A 454 -11.66 -8.03 0.78
N GLU A 455 -11.48 -6.87 1.41
CA GLU A 455 -11.66 -6.70 2.85
C GLU A 455 -13.12 -6.99 3.26
N GLU A 456 -14.10 -6.47 2.53
CA GLU A 456 -15.53 -6.72 2.78
C GLU A 456 -15.90 -8.20 2.60
N SER A 457 -15.36 -8.86 1.58
CA SER A 457 -15.55 -10.29 1.31
C SER A 457 -15.03 -11.17 2.45
N LEU A 458 -13.86 -10.84 3.01
CA LEU A 458 -13.28 -11.55 4.15
C LEU A 458 -14.03 -11.28 5.46
N GLN A 459 -14.46 -10.04 5.70
CA GLN A 459 -15.24 -9.66 6.90
C GLN A 459 -16.63 -10.31 6.95
N LYS A 460 -17.18 -10.71 5.79
CA LYS A 460 -18.45 -11.43 5.66
C LYS A 460 -18.27 -12.93 5.42
N ALA A 461 -17.10 -13.47 5.72
CA ALA A 461 -16.82 -14.89 5.52
C ALA A 461 -17.68 -15.78 6.45
N THR A 462 -17.74 -17.06 6.14
CA THR A 462 -18.20 -18.10 7.08
C THR A 462 -16.96 -18.80 7.62
N SER A 463 -16.79 -18.84 8.95
CA SER A 463 -15.71 -19.59 9.58
C SER A 463 -16.17 -20.98 10.03
N ILE A 464 -15.26 -21.94 9.92
CA ILE A 464 -15.47 -23.35 10.22
C ILE A 464 -14.35 -23.79 11.16
N CYS A 465 -14.70 -24.32 12.33
CA CYS A 465 -13.75 -24.89 13.28
C CYS A 465 -14.41 -26.05 14.02
N LEU A 466 -13.80 -27.24 14.04
CA LEU A 466 -14.32 -28.43 14.74
C LEU A 466 -15.83 -28.67 14.55
N PHE A 467 -16.29 -28.68 13.29
CA PHE A 467 -17.70 -28.83 12.89
C PHE A 467 -18.63 -27.62 13.15
N GLU A 468 -18.22 -26.64 13.95
CA GLU A 468 -19.00 -25.44 14.21
C GLU A 468 -18.89 -24.44 13.05
N LEU A 469 -20.01 -23.78 12.74
CA LEU A 469 -20.13 -22.75 11.71
C LEU A 469 -20.44 -21.41 12.35
N PHE A 470 -19.73 -20.36 11.94
CA PHE A 470 -19.98 -19.00 12.37
C PHE A 470 -20.07 -18.08 11.16
N GLU A 471 -21.17 -17.34 11.06
CA GLU A 471 -21.32 -16.29 10.06
C GLU A 471 -20.68 -14.99 10.56
N LEU A 472 -19.70 -14.50 9.80
CA LEU A 472 -19.00 -13.27 10.15
C LEU A 472 -19.68 -12.06 9.53
N ASP A 473 -19.57 -10.93 10.23
CA ASP A 473 -19.93 -9.61 9.72
C ASP A 473 -18.91 -8.56 10.18
N LYS A 474 -19.07 -7.34 9.70
CA LYS A 474 -18.17 -6.20 9.99
C LYS A 474 -17.99 -5.90 11.48
N ASN A 475 -18.96 -6.26 12.33
CA ASN A 475 -18.97 -5.96 13.75
C ASN A 475 -18.48 -7.12 14.61
N ASN A 476 -18.66 -8.36 14.16
CA ASN A 476 -18.42 -9.55 14.97
C ASN A 476 -17.12 -10.30 14.62
N TRP A 477 -16.56 -10.11 13.42
CA TRP A 477 -15.54 -11.01 12.88
C TRP A 477 -14.29 -11.10 13.76
N GLN A 478 -13.87 -9.98 14.35
CA GLN A 478 -12.69 -9.92 15.22
C GLN A 478 -12.90 -10.75 16.48
N THR A 479 -14.04 -10.57 17.14
CA THR A 479 -14.33 -11.25 18.41
C THR A 479 -14.46 -12.75 18.21
N ILE A 480 -15.22 -13.18 17.18
CA ILE A 480 -15.43 -14.60 16.87
C ILE A 480 -14.10 -15.27 16.52
N LEU A 481 -13.33 -14.69 15.59
CA LEU A 481 -12.08 -15.32 15.16
C LEU A 481 -11.03 -15.33 16.26
N GLN A 482 -10.94 -14.28 17.10
CA GLN A 482 -10.05 -14.32 18.26
C GLN A 482 -10.43 -15.42 19.26
N GLU A 483 -11.72 -15.65 19.50
CA GLU A 483 -12.19 -16.73 20.35
C GLU A 483 -11.85 -18.11 19.74
N GLN A 484 -12.11 -18.30 18.45
CA GLN A 484 -11.71 -19.53 17.74
C GLN A 484 -10.19 -19.75 17.80
N GLN A 485 -9.38 -18.71 17.57
CA GLN A 485 -7.93 -18.78 17.68
C GLN A 485 -7.49 -19.19 19.10
N ARG A 486 -8.10 -18.63 20.14
CA ARG A 486 -7.83 -19.06 21.53
C ARG A 486 -8.15 -20.54 21.72
N ASN A 487 -9.35 -20.98 21.31
CA ASN A 487 -9.77 -22.38 21.43
C ASN A 487 -8.82 -23.33 20.66
N LEU A 488 -8.35 -22.93 19.48
CA LEU A 488 -7.37 -23.68 18.70
C LEU A 488 -6.05 -23.85 19.46
N VAL A 489 -5.53 -22.79 20.07
CA VAL A 489 -4.35 -22.85 20.94
C VAL A 489 -4.58 -23.82 22.11
N LEU A 490 -5.76 -23.80 22.74
CA LEU A 490 -6.09 -24.71 23.83
C LEU A 490 -6.11 -26.18 23.39
N ASN A 491 -6.58 -26.45 22.17
CA ASN A 491 -6.69 -27.79 21.61
C ASN A 491 -5.34 -28.37 21.18
N VAL A 492 -4.45 -27.54 20.64
CA VAL A 492 -3.14 -27.96 20.14
C VAL A 492 -2.11 -28.00 21.28
N TYR A 493 -2.04 -26.96 22.10
CA TYR A 493 -1.09 -26.84 23.22
C TYR A 493 -1.71 -27.27 24.55
N THR A 494 -2.00 -28.56 24.67
CA THR A 494 -2.69 -29.17 25.83
C THR A 494 -1.84 -29.17 27.11
N LYS A 495 -0.52 -29.12 27.01
CA LYS A 495 0.43 -29.10 28.12
C LYS A 495 1.06 -27.73 28.36
N ARG A 496 0.51 -26.65 27.78
CA ARG A 496 1.00 -25.29 28.00
C ARG A 496 0.97 -24.89 29.47
N LEU A 497 1.81 -23.91 29.81
CA LEU A 497 1.88 -23.28 31.13
C LEU A 497 1.04 -22.00 31.15
N GLU A 498 0.67 -21.54 32.35
CA GLU A 498 -0.05 -20.28 32.54
C GLU A 498 0.83 -19.05 32.27
N SER A 499 2.15 -19.20 32.36
CA SER A 499 3.11 -18.14 32.11
C SER A 499 4.45 -18.72 31.63
N GLN A 500 5.35 -17.87 31.14
CA GLN A 500 6.69 -18.26 30.69
C GLN A 500 7.75 -17.49 31.49
N LEU A 501 8.92 -18.09 31.67
CA LEU A 501 10.05 -17.46 32.35
C LEU A 501 10.97 -16.75 31.35
N SER A 502 11.66 -15.73 31.85
CA SER A 502 12.76 -15.06 31.14
C SER A 502 14.02 -15.92 31.18
N ASP A 503 14.84 -15.89 30.12
CA ASP A 503 16.12 -16.59 30.04
C ASP A 503 17.16 -16.05 31.04
N THR A 504 17.04 -14.78 31.41
CA THR A 504 17.90 -14.12 32.42
C THR A 504 17.83 -14.76 33.81
N ILE A 505 16.76 -15.49 34.12
CA ILE A 505 16.59 -16.16 35.42
C ILE A 505 17.62 -17.28 35.61
N ALA A 506 17.93 -18.03 34.55
CA ALA A 506 18.83 -19.18 34.61
C ALA A 506 20.21 -18.83 35.19
N ALA A 507 20.82 -17.75 34.72
CA ALA A 507 22.13 -17.30 35.21
C ALA A 507 22.07 -16.88 36.69
N SER A 508 20.98 -16.22 37.11
CA SER A 508 20.78 -15.77 38.49
C SER A 508 20.64 -16.95 39.45
N VAL A 509 19.86 -17.97 39.07
CA VAL A 509 19.63 -19.20 39.84
C VAL A 509 20.94 -19.96 40.08
N ILE A 510 21.78 -20.08 39.06
CA ILE A 510 23.05 -20.80 39.16
C ILE A 510 24.09 -20.02 40.00
N LYS A 511 24.05 -18.67 39.97
CA LYS A 511 24.99 -17.82 40.73
C LYS A 511 24.58 -17.56 42.17
N GLU A 512 23.32 -17.77 42.54
CA GLU A 512 22.80 -17.47 43.88
C GLU A 512 23.55 -18.29 44.94
N ALA A 513 24.10 -17.59 45.93
CA ALA A 513 24.84 -18.20 47.04
C ALA A 513 23.92 -18.53 48.22
N ASN A 514 22.80 -17.82 48.36
CA ASN A 514 21.85 -17.98 49.46
C ASN A 514 20.64 -18.81 49.03
N ALA A 515 20.62 -20.10 49.39
CA ALA A 515 19.59 -21.05 48.97
C ALA A 515 18.14 -20.60 49.24
N PRO A 516 17.78 -20.05 50.42
CA PRO A 516 16.47 -19.43 50.66
C PRO A 516 16.00 -18.37 49.65
N ARG A 517 16.91 -17.71 48.92
CA ARG A 517 16.56 -16.71 47.89
C ARG A 517 16.15 -17.32 46.56
N LEU A 518 16.45 -18.60 46.31
CA LEU A 518 16.16 -19.27 45.03
C LEU A 518 14.69 -19.17 44.62
N LYS A 519 13.78 -19.30 45.59
CA LYS A 519 12.33 -19.17 45.37
C LYS A 519 11.92 -17.82 44.78
N GLN A 520 12.66 -16.75 45.06
CA GLN A 520 12.29 -15.38 44.65
C GLN A 520 12.46 -15.15 43.14
N TYR A 521 13.23 -16.01 42.45
CA TYR A 521 13.45 -15.89 41.00
C TYR A 521 12.32 -16.47 40.16
N PHE A 522 11.41 -17.23 40.76
CA PHE A 522 10.35 -17.93 40.05
C PHE A 522 8.98 -17.42 40.49
N HIS A 523 8.13 -17.10 39.52
CA HIS A 523 6.80 -16.57 39.74
C HIS A 523 5.79 -17.40 38.96
N GLY A 524 4.68 -17.79 39.60
CA GLY A 524 3.64 -18.60 38.97
C GLY A 524 3.63 -20.04 39.50
N LYS A 525 2.44 -20.66 39.48
CA LYS A 525 2.22 -21.99 40.07
C LYS A 525 3.02 -23.09 39.37
N ASP A 526 3.25 -22.93 38.07
CA ASP A 526 4.01 -23.85 37.23
C ASP A 526 5.52 -23.84 37.51
N PHE A 527 6.02 -22.89 38.33
CA PHE A 527 7.45 -22.67 38.55
C PHE A 527 7.85 -22.70 40.03
N ASN A 528 7.06 -23.34 40.88
CA ASN A 528 7.39 -23.53 42.30
C ASN A 528 8.51 -24.57 42.49
N PHE A 529 9.72 -24.28 42.01
CA PHE A 529 10.84 -25.22 42.06
C PHE A 529 11.43 -25.37 43.47
N PHE A 530 11.42 -24.31 44.28
CA PHE A 530 12.09 -24.28 45.59
C PHE A 530 11.16 -23.81 46.72
N ASP A 531 11.33 -24.38 47.92
CA ASP A 531 10.67 -23.92 49.14
C ASP A 531 11.38 -22.71 49.79
N ASN A 532 10.94 -22.29 50.98
CA ASN A 532 11.53 -21.14 51.68
C ASN A 532 12.93 -21.43 52.26
N GLN A 533 13.33 -22.70 52.33
CA GLN A 533 14.65 -23.14 52.79
C GLN A 533 15.63 -23.35 51.64
N GLY A 534 15.13 -23.31 50.39
CA GLY A 534 15.92 -23.57 49.19
C GLY A 534 15.92 -25.04 48.74
N ASN A 535 15.10 -25.89 49.37
CA ASN A 535 14.96 -27.28 48.95
C ASN A 535 14.14 -27.36 47.67
N PHE A 536 14.52 -28.27 46.77
CA PHE A 536 13.76 -28.50 45.54
C PHE A 536 12.45 -29.26 45.83
N ILE A 537 11.32 -28.70 45.38
CA ILE A 537 9.97 -29.26 45.52
C ILE A 537 9.24 -29.36 44.17
N GLY A 538 9.98 -29.16 43.06
CA GLY A 538 9.43 -29.04 41.71
C GLY A 538 9.24 -30.34 40.95
N ASP A 539 9.31 -31.52 41.59
CA ASP A 539 9.30 -32.82 40.90
C ASP A 539 8.03 -33.07 40.08
N ASN A 540 6.86 -32.61 40.58
CA ASN A 540 5.55 -32.82 39.94
C ASN A 540 5.08 -31.62 39.11
N LEU A 541 5.97 -30.69 38.76
CA LEU A 541 5.61 -29.56 37.89
C LEU A 541 5.62 -30.05 36.44
N LYS A 542 4.60 -29.68 35.65
CA LYS A 542 4.50 -30.07 34.23
C LYS A 542 5.80 -29.77 33.46
N VAL A 543 6.38 -28.59 33.66
CA VAL A 543 7.63 -28.18 32.99
C VAL A 543 8.81 -29.07 33.38
N THR A 544 8.88 -29.52 34.64
CA THR A 544 9.89 -30.46 35.13
C THR A 544 9.70 -31.84 34.50
N GLU A 545 8.47 -32.36 34.53
CA GLU A 545 8.14 -33.69 34.00
C GLU A 545 8.46 -33.79 32.51
N GLU A 546 8.06 -32.81 31.70
CA GLU A 546 8.32 -32.82 30.25
C GLU A 546 9.82 -32.73 29.95
N ILE A 547 10.58 -31.88 30.65
CA ILE A 547 12.04 -31.78 30.47
C ILE A 547 12.73 -33.08 30.88
N LEU A 548 12.44 -33.60 32.08
CA LEU A 548 13.04 -34.83 32.59
C LEU A 548 12.70 -36.04 31.73
N TYR A 549 11.47 -36.12 31.22
CA TYR A 549 11.06 -37.17 30.28
C TYR A 549 11.93 -37.18 29.02
N LYS A 550 12.23 -36.01 28.46
CA LYS A 550 13.07 -35.87 27.26
C LYS A 550 14.51 -36.30 27.48
N ILE A 551 15.07 -36.02 28.65
CA ILE A 551 16.48 -36.29 28.97
C ILE A 551 16.69 -37.57 29.80
N ARG A 552 15.64 -38.38 30.00
CA ARG A 552 15.61 -39.48 30.97
C ARG A 552 16.71 -40.53 30.75
N ASN A 553 16.93 -40.93 29.49
CA ASN A 553 17.75 -42.11 29.19
C ASN A 553 19.10 -41.74 28.56
N THR A 554 19.21 -40.59 27.91
CA THR A 554 20.36 -40.19 27.10
C THR A 554 20.68 -38.72 27.28
N PHE A 555 21.92 -38.33 26.98
CA PHE A 555 22.27 -36.92 26.84
C PHE A 555 21.56 -36.33 25.62
N VAL A 556 20.83 -35.25 25.83
CA VAL A 556 20.16 -34.47 24.77
C VAL A 556 20.68 -33.04 24.82
N ASP A 557 21.06 -32.50 23.67
CA ASP A 557 21.57 -31.12 23.59
C ASP A 557 20.46 -30.09 23.83
N GLY A 558 20.83 -28.92 24.35
CA GLY A 558 19.90 -27.85 24.69
C GLY A 558 19.10 -27.33 23.50
N ALA A 559 19.64 -27.37 22.27
CA ALA A 559 18.91 -26.94 21.08
C ALA A 559 17.77 -27.91 20.74
N THR A 560 18.01 -29.21 20.85
CA THR A 560 16.97 -30.23 20.67
C THR A 560 15.89 -30.11 21.74
N ILE A 561 16.25 -29.93 23.01
CA ILE A 561 15.28 -29.76 24.11
C ILE A 561 14.39 -28.52 23.87
N GLU A 562 15.01 -27.39 23.53
CA GLU A 562 14.29 -26.14 23.22
C GLU A 562 13.31 -26.34 22.05
N LYS A 563 13.81 -26.87 20.92
CA LYS A 563 13.03 -27.03 19.68
C LYS A 563 11.84 -27.98 19.86
N GLU A 564 12.03 -29.08 20.59
CA GLU A 564 10.95 -30.04 20.82
C GLU A 564 9.89 -29.52 21.80
N LEU A 565 10.30 -28.78 22.84
CA LEU A 565 9.37 -28.25 23.83
C LEU A 565 8.65 -26.98 23.37
N GLU A 566 9.20 -26.25 22.40
CA GLU A 566 8.52 -25.14 21.72
C GLU A 566 7.33 -25.62 20.86
N GLN A 567 7.34 -26.87 20.43
CA GLN A 567 6.26 -27.48 19.66
C GLN A 567 5.10 -27.98 20.56
N PRO A 568 3.93 -28.27 19.97
CA PRO A 568 2.83 -28.95 20.65
C PRO A 568 3.29 -30.32 21.23
N PRO A 569 2.79 -30.72 22.40
CA PRO A 569 1.67 -30.11 23.14
C PRO A 569 2.08 -29.01 24.13
N THR A 570 3.37 -28.67 24.26
CA THR A 570 3.88 -27.83 25.36
C THR A 570 3.95 -26.34 25.03
N GLY A 571 4.63 -25.95 23.94
CA GLY A 571 4.81 -24.54 23.61
C GLY A 571 5.65 -23.76 24.63
N PHE A 572 6.69 -24.38 25.19
CA PHE A 572 7.57 -23.74 26.17
C PHE A 572 8.55 -22.80 25.47
N ALA A 573 8.61 -21.55 25.94
CA ALA A 573 9.58 -20.59 25.46
C ALA A 573 10.99 -20.97 25.92
N PHE A 574 12.01 -20.55 25.16
CA PHE A 574 13.42 -20.78 25.50
C PHE A 574 13.76 -20.40 26.95
N GLY A 575 13.30 -19.24 27.42
CA GLY A 575 13.54 -18.76 28.78
C GLY A 575 12.99 -19.69 29.87
N THR A 576 11.85 -20.32 29.63
CA THR A 576 11.26 -21.37 30.47
C THR A 576 12.12 -22.62 30.48
N VAL A 577 12.55 -23.08 29.31
CA VAL A 577 13.37 -24.28 29.17
C VAL A 577 14.71 -24.09 29.91
N ILE A 578 15.46 -23.03 29.59
CA ILE A 578 16.78 -22.79 30.21
C ILE A 578 16.70 -22.56 31.71
N SER A 579 15.69 -21.83 32.20
CA SER A 579 15.52 -21.57 33.64
C SER A 579 15.11 -22.81 34.42
N THR A 580 14.29 -23.68 33.81
CA THR A 580 13.93 -24.96 34.43
C THR A 580 15.12 -25.91 34.46
N VAL A 581 15.88 -26.00 33.37
CA VAL A 581 17.12 -26.80 33.34
C VAL A 581 18.15 -26.26 34.36
N ALA A 582 18.22 -24.94 34.55
CA ALA A 582 19.04 -24.34 35.60
C ALA A 582 18.56 -24.72 37.01
N ALA A 583 17.26 -24.70 37.26
CA ALA A 583 16.68 -25.15 38.54
C ALA A 583 16.97 -26.64 38.80
N LEU A 584 16.84 -27.49 37.78
CA LEU A 584 17.16 -28.91 37.86
C LEU A 584 18.65 -29.17 38.07
N MET A 585 19.53 -28.41 37.42
CA MET A 585 20.98 -28.47 37.65
C MET A 585 21.33 -28.03 39.07
N ARG A 586 20.69 -26.95 39.54
CA ARG A 586 20.86 -26.44 40.89
C ARG A 586 20.42 -27.45 41.96
N ALA A 587 19.35 -28.19 41.68
CA ALA A 587 18.83 -29.25 42.54
C ALA A 587 19.59 -30.59 42.43
N GLY A 588 20.61 -30.69 41.57
CA GLY A 588 21.34 -31.94 41.34
C GLY A 588 20.50 -33.05 40.71
N LYS A 589 19.42 -32.70 40.00
CA LYS A 589 18.48 -33.64 39.35
C LYS A 589 18.91 -34.06 37.95
N ILE A 590 19.89 -33.36 37.37
CA ILE A 590 20.40 -33.60 36.02
C ILE A 590 21.92 -33.55 36.00
N ILE A 591 22.50 -34.13 34.95
CA ILE A 591 23.93 -34.14 34.64
C ILE A 591 24.11 -33.33 33.36
N ALA A 592 25.15 -32.50 33.30
CA ALA A 592 25.46 -31.68 32.13
C ALA A 592 26.78 -32.08 31.48
N LYS A 593 26.89 -31.91 30.16
CA LYS A 593 28.13 -32.04 29.39
C LYS A 593 28.29 -30.83 28.49
N PHE A 594 29.47 -30.22 28.49
CA PHE A 594 29.76 -29.03 27.69
C PHE A 594 31.11 -29.14 27.00
N ASN A 595 31.19 -28.71 25.74
CA ASN A 595 32.42 -28.71 24.91
C ASN A 595 33.13 -30.07 24.77
N GLY A 596 32.40 -31.19 24.81
CA GLY A 596 33.00 -32.53 24.73
C GLY A 596 33.83 -32.91 25.97
N GLY A 597 33.72 -32.13 27.06
CA GLY A 597 34.32 -32.45 28.34
C GLY A 597 33.57 -33.55 29.09
N GLU A 598 34.17 -33.96 30.21
CA GLU A 598 33.58 -34.93 31.14
C GLU A 598 32.23 -34.41 31.69
N PRO A 599 31.29 -35.32 32.03
CA PRO A 599 30.03 -34.91 32.65
C PRO A 599 30.27 -34.19 33.99
N THR A 600 29.57 -33.08 34.16
CA THR A 600 29.50 -32.32 35.41
C THR A 600 28.23 -32.67 36.17
N PHE A 601 28.37 -32.81 37.48
CA PHE A 601 27.34 -33.34 38.37
C PHE A 601 26.82 -32.28 39.35
N SER A 602 27.56 -31.18 39.51
CA SER A 602 27.19 -30.06 40.37
C SER A 602 27.05 -28.76 39.61
N TRP A 603 26.12 -27.91 40.06
CA TRP A 603 26.05 -26.51 39.63
C TRP A 603 27.31 -25.71 39.98
N ARG A 604 28.13 -26.17 40.94
CA ARG A 604 29.40 -25.55 41.33
C ARG A 604 30.58 -25.99 40.45
N ASP A 605 30.43 -27.04 39.66
CA ASP A 605 31.52 -27.55 38.81
C ASP A 605 31.95 -26.50 37.78
N ASP A 606 33.25 -26.48 37.49
CA ASP A 606 33.84 -25.57 36.53
C ASP A 606 33.17 -25.72 35.15
N GLY A 607 32.87 -24.58 34.52
CA GLY A 607 32.16 -24.53 33.24
C GLY A 607 30.64 -24.58 33.32
N VAL A 608 30.01 -25.04 34.41
CA VAL A 608 28.54 -25.12 34.49
C VAL A 608 27.89 -23.74 34.50
N LYS A 609 28.46 -22.78 35.22
CA LYS A 609 27.99 -21.39 35.22
C LYS A 609 27.92 -20.82 33.80
N GLU A 610 28.87 -21.17 32.95
CA GLU A 610 28.93 -20.64 31.59
C GLU A 610 27.80 -21.14 30.70
N ILE A 611 27.33 -22.38 30.90
CA ILE A 611 26.24 -22.98 30.12
C ILE A 611 25.01 -22.07 30.14
N PHE A 612 24.68 -21.49 31.29
CA PHE A 612 23.47 -20.70 31.53
C PHE A 612 23.65 -19.19 31.32
N THR A 613 24.80 -18.74 30.81
CA THR A 613 25.05 -17.30 30.55
C THR A 613 24.60 -16.82 29.18
N ALA A 614 24.46 -17.72 28.21
CA ALA A 614 24.09 -17.37 26.84
C ALA A 614 23.38 -18.53 26.13
N ALA A 615 22.39 -18.23 25.28
CA ALA A 615 21.62 -19.22 24.55
C ALA A 615 22.47 -20.18 23.70
N VAL A 616 23.50 -19.65 23.02
CA VAL A 616 24.42 -20.47 22.21
C VAL A 616 25.18 -21.50 23.06
N LYS A 617 25.56 -21.14 24.30
CA LYS A 617 26.27 -22.05 25.20
C LYS A 617 25.33 -23.14 25.72
N PHE A 618 24.12 -22.77 26.12
CA PHE A 618 23.08 -23.71 26.53
C PHE A 618 22.76 -24.72 25.43
N ARG A 619 22.53 -24.23 24.21
CA ARG A 619 22.21 -25.06 23.04
C ARG A 619 23.28 -26.09 22.69
N ARG A 620 24.55 -25.78 22.99
CA ARG A 620 25.70 -26.69 22.78
C ARG A 620 25.94 -27.65 23.95
N ALA A 621 25.43 -27.35 25.13
CA ALA A 621 25.49 -28.25 26.26
C ALA A 621 24.46 -29.38 26.08
N SER A 622 24.75 -30.54 26.64
CA SER A 622 23.81 -31.67 26.66
C SER A 622 23.50 -32.09 28.09
N PHE A 623 22.27 -32.52 28.31
CA PHE A 623 21.73 -32.80 29.62
C PHE A 623 21.15 -34.21 29.68
N LYS A 624 21.26 -34.85 30.83
CA LYS A 624 20.68 -36.16 31.12
C LYS A 624 20.05 -36.13 32.51
N ALA A 625 18.89 -36.74 32.70
CA ALA A 625 18.31 -36.90 34.02
C ALA A 625 19.22 -37.78 34.89
N LYS A 626 19.42 -37.39 36.15
CA LYS A 626 20.08 -38.24 37.12
C LYS A 626 19.17 -39.43 37.46
N GLY A 627 19.76 -40.62 37.58
CA GLY A 627 19.05 -41.83 38.00
C GLY A 627 18.68 -41.82 39.49
N ALA A 628 18.65 -43.01 40.12
CA ALA A 628 18.47 -43.10 41.57
C ALA A 628 19.52 -42.27 42.31
N GLY A 629 19.12 -41.55 43.36
CA GLY A 629 19.98 -40.75 44.23
C GLY A 629 20.02 -41.26 45.67
N LEU A 630 20.72 -40.56 46.55
CA LEU A 630 20.73 -40.85 47.98
C LEU A 630 19.38 -40.51 48.60
N THR A 631 18.98 -41.30 49.60
CA THR A 631 17.81 -41.00 50.42
C THR A 631 18.08 -39.79 51.30
N LYS A 632 17.02 -39.12 51.75
CA LYS A 632 17.15 -37.96 52.65
C LYS A 632 17.93 -38.32 53.93
N GLN A 633 17.70 -39.50 54.48
CA GLN A 633 18.43 -39.98 55.66
C GLN A 633 19.93 -40.16 55.35
N GLU A 634 20.27 -40.80 54.23
CA GLU A 634 21.68 -40.95 53.82
C GLU A 634 22.36 -39.59 53.61
N ILE A 635 21.65 -38.60 53.05
CA ILE A 635 22.16 -37.22 52.91
C ILE A 635 22.39 -36.58 54.29
N ASP A 636 21.40 -36.65 55.19
CA ASP A 636 21.48 -36.08 56.53
C ASP A 636 22.67 -36.66 57.32
N ASP A 637 22.88 -37.98 57.23
CA ASP A 637 23.97 -38.68 57.90
C ASP A 637 25.35 -38.28 57.34
N ILE A 638 25.50 -38.20 56.02
CA ILE A 638 26.77 -37.80 55.39
C ILE A 638 27.11 -36.34 55.68
N VAL A 639 26.13 -35.43 55.56
CA VAL A 639 26.34 -34.00 55.85
C VAL A 639 26.77 -33.81 57.31
N THR A 640 26.07 -34.47 58.24
CA THR A 640 26.38 -34.38 59.67
C THR A 640 27.78 -34.91 59.97
N ALA A 641 28.16 -36.04 59.37
CA ALA A 641 29.50 -36.62 59.54
C ALA A 641 30.60 -35.68 59.01
N LEU A 642 30.45 -35.15 57.79
CA LEU A 642 31.44 -34.24 57.19
C LEU A 642 31.57 -32.93 57.96
N GLN A 643 30.45 -32.36 58.45
CA GLN A 643 30.47 -31.17 59.29
C GLN A 643 31.14 -31.44 60.64
N GLY A 644 30.87 -32.58 61.26
CA GLY A 644 31.52 -33.00 62.51
C GLY A 644 33.03 -33.22 62.37
N LEU A 645 33.50 -33.52 61.16
CA LEU A 645 34.92 -33.68 60.82
C LEU A 645 35.59 -32.37 60.34
N ASN A 646 34.93 -31.22 60.49
CA ASN A 646 35.41 -29.91 60.03
C ASN A 646 35.90 -29.95 58.57
N SER A 647 35.22 -30.71 57.70
CA SER A 647 35.72 -30.98 56.34
C SER A 647 36.02 -29.68 55.57
N GLU A 648 35.21 -28.64 55.76
CA GLU A 648 35.38 -27.34 55.11
C GLU A 648 36.75 -26.70 55.36
N GLU A 649 37.33 -26.85 56.56
CA GLU A 649 38.67 -26.32 56.88
C GLU A 649 39.78 -27.06 56.11
N HIS A 650 39.57 -28.34 55.82
CA HIS A 650 40.57 -29.19 55.17
C HIS A 650 40.53 -29.16 53.66
N ILE A 651 39.32 -29.14 53.07
CA ILE A 651 39.12 -29.19 51.61
C ILE A 651 38.67 -27.86 51.00
N GLY A 652 38.40 -26.83 51.82
CA GLY A 652 37.98 -25.50 51.36
C GLY A 652 36.61 -25.46 50.68
N LYS A 653 35.77 -26.48 50.92
CA LYS A 653 34.43 -26.61 50.32
C LYS A 653 33.37 -26.68 51.43
N LYS A 654 32.40 -25.78 51.35
CA LYS A 654 31.23 -25.76 52.24
C LYS A 654 30.29 -26.93 51.92
N ILE A 655 30.02 -27.74 52.94
CA ILE A 655 29.09 -28.87 52.90
C ILE A 655 27.87 -28.56 53.77
N ASP A 656 26.69 -28.66 53.17
CA ASP A 656 25.39 -28.44 53.81
C ASP A 656 24.31 -29.31 53.14
N TRP A 657 23.08 -29.27 53.66
CA TRP A 657 21.93 -30.02 53.11
C TRP A 657 21.53 -29.64 51.67
N ASN A 658 22.11 -28.57 51.10
CA ASN A 658 21.92 -28.19 49.69
C ASN A 658 23.06 -28.70 48.79
N THR A 659 24.02 -29.43 49.35
CA THR A 659 25.12 -30.08 48.63
C THR A 659 24.59 -31.36 47.99
N ASN A 660 24.82 -31.54 46.69
CA ASN A 660 24.24 -32.68 45.97
C ASN A 660 25.00 -33.99 46.28
N ASP A 661 24.37 -35.14 46.02
CA ASP A 661 24.93 -36.46 46.35
C ASP A 661 26.36 -36.69 45.82
N PHE A 662 26.69 -36.21 44.62
CA PHE A 662 28.03 -36.38 44.05
C PHE A 662 29.05 -35.53 44.79
N GLU A 663 28.71 -34.28 45.11
CA GLU A 663 29.57 -33.41 45.91
C GLU A 663 29.79 -33.97 47.32
N LEU A 664 28.76 -34.54 47.94
CA LEU A 664 28.89 -35.18 49.25
C LEU A 664 29.89 -36.33 49.21
N VAL A 665 29.73 -37.25 48.26
CA VAL A 665 30.64 -38.40 48.10
C VAL A 665 32.04 -37.96 47.66
N THR A 666 32.13 -36.90 46.85
CA THR A 666 33.42 -36.30 46.45
C THR A 666 34.11 -35.61 47.62
N ALA A 667 33.37 -34.98 48.52
CA ALA A 667 33.92 -34.37 49.73
C ALA A 667 34.49 -35.43 50.68
N VAL A 668 33.82 -36.58 50.82
CA VAL A 668 34.38 -37.75 51.52
C VAL A 668 35.70 -38.16 50.87
N ARG A 669 35.73 -38.37 49.54
CA ARG A 669 36.95 -38.73 48.82
C ARG A 669 38.08 -37.70 49.02
N ASP A 670 37.77 -36.42 48.85
CA ASP A 670 38.73 -35.31 48.93
C ASP A 670 39.32 -35.18 50.33
N LEU A 671 38.49 -35.33 51.36
CA LEU A 671 38.94 -35.31 52.75
C LEU A 671 39.88 -36.49 53.03
N ALA A 672 39.51 -37.70 52.60
CA ALA A 672 40.35 -38.89 52.75
C ALA A 672 41.71 -38.69 52.08
N LYS A 673 41.69 -38.22 50.82
CA LYS A 673 42.89 -37.99 50.02
C LYS A 673 43.78 -36.93 50.66
N ARG A 674 43.20 -35.82 51.12
CA ARG A 674 43.95 -34.75 51.80
C ARG A 674 44.73 -35.26 53.00
N PHE A 675 44.14 -36.18 53.76
CA PHE A 675 44.79 -36.78 54.92
C PHE A 675 45.80 -37.88 54.56
N CYS A 676 45.57 -38.67 53.51
CA CYS A 676 46.61 -39.53 52.95
C CYS A 676 47.84 -38.71 52.51
N ASP A 677 47.61 -37.61 51.79
CA ASP A 677 48.66 -36.70 51.31
C ASP A 677 49.42 -36.07 52.49
N LYS A 678 48.72 -35.70 53.59
CA LYS A 678 49.36 -35.22 54.83
C LYS A 678 50.34 -36.24 55.40
N VAL A 679 49.95 -37.50 55.51
CA VAL A 679 50.85 -38.57 56.01
C VAL A 679 52.06 -38.71 55.10
N ASP A 680 51.87 -38.70 53.78
CA ASP A 680 52.96 -38.78 52.81
C ASP A 680 53.92 -37.57 52.90
N ASP A 681 53.39 -36.38 53.15
CA ASP A 681 54.19 -35.16 53.31
C ASP A 681 54.95 -35.15 54.64
N MET A 682 54.35 -35.59 55.75
CA MET A 682 55.03 -35.74 57.04
C MET A 682 56.16 -36.77 56.96
N ARG A 683 55.93 -37.91 56.30
CA ARG A 683 56.94 -38.94 56.07
C ARG A 683 58.14 -38.41 55.27
N LYS A 684 57.92 -37.55 54.27
CA LYS A 684 59.02 -36.92 53.51
C LYS A 684 59.82 -35.90 54.33
N GLN A 685 59.19 -35.27 55.33
CA GLN A 685 59.81 -34.23 56.14
C GLN A 685 60.60 -34.79 57.33
N ASN A 686 60.32 -36.03 57.77
CA ASN A 686 60.96 -36.65 58.92
C ASN A 686 61.49 -38.07 58.60
N ASN A 687 62.80 -38.24 58.63
CA ASN A 687 63.47 -39.51 58.29
C ASN A 687 63.15 -40.65 59.27
N ASP A 688 62.71 -40.35 60.50
CA ASP A 688 62.36 -41.33 61.53
C ASP A 688 60.84 -41.46 61.72
N PHE A 689 60.02 -40.90 60.81
CA PHE A 689 58.56 -40.87 60.90
C PHE A 689 57.95 -42.25 61.15
N ASP A 690 58.40 -43.24 60.38
CA ASP A 690 57.88 -44.61 60.47
C ASP A 690 58.33 -45.36 61.74
N GLN A 691 59.29 -44.84 62.52
CA GLN A 691 59.66 -45.38 63.83
C GLN A 691 58.89 -44.71 64.98
N LEU A 692 58.52 -43.43 64.80
CA LEU A 692 57.78 -42.64 65.78
C LEU A 692 56.27 -42.91 65.70
N PHE A 693 55.76 -43.21 64.51
CA PHE A 693 54.33 -43.34 64.23
C PHE A 693 54.00 -44.59 63.40
N ASN A 694 54.31 -45.77 63.95
CA ASN A 694 54.14 -47.06 63.26
C ASN A 694 52.69 -47.31 62.79
N ASP A 695 51.69 -46.77 63.50
CA ASP A 695 50.27 -46.95 63.17
C ASP A 695 49.77 -45.95 62.10
N ALA A 696 50.56 -44.93 61.73
CA ALA A 696 50.15 -43.92 60.74
C ALA A 696 49.88 -44.53 59.36
N GLU A 697 50.61 -45.58 58.98
CA GLU A 697 50.36 -46.28 57.71
C GLU A 697 49.02 -47.03 57.73
N VAL A 698 48.61 -47.59 58.87
CA VAL A 698 47.32 -48.31 59.01
C VAL A 698 46.14 -47.34 58.85
N TYR A 699 46.24 -46.14 59.44
CA TYR A 699 45.23 -45.09 59.26
C TYR A 699 45.20 -44.58 57.82
N ARG A 700 46.36 -44.39 57.19
CA ARG A 700 46.48 -44.02 55.78
C ARG A 700 45.87 -45.08 54.85
N GLU A 701 46.14 -46.36 55.08
CA GLU A 701 45.56 -47.47 54.31
C GLU A 701 44.03 -47.50 54.46
N THR A 702 43.52 -47.30 55.67
CA THR A 702 42.08 -47.19 55.94
C THR A 702 41.42 -46.07 55.13
N LEU A 703 42.03 -44.89 55.08
CA LEU A 703 41.54 -43.76 54.28
C LEU A 703 41.74 -43.95 52.77
N SER A 704 42.80 -44.66 52.36
CA SER A 704 43.10 -44.92 50.95
C SER A 704 41.93 -45.62 50.24
N GLY A 705 41.17 -46.47 50.95
CA GLY A 705 39.96 -47.12 50.45
C GLY A 705 38.86 -46.16 49.97
N PHE A 706 38.86 -44.91 50.44
CA PHE A 706 37.89 -43.88 50.07
C PHE A 706 38.38 -42.93 48.97
N THR A 707 39.67 -42.99 48.59
CA THR A 707 40.30 -42.04 47.66
C THR A 707 40.01 -42.28 46.17
N GLY A 708 39.39 -43.42 45.83
CA GLY A 708 39.11 -43.77 44.44
C GLY A 708 38.14 -42.80 43.73
N SER A 709 38.10 -42.88 42.39
CA SER A 709 37.29 -41.97 41.58
C SER A 709 35.78 -42.14 41.82
N VAL A 710 35.07 -41.02 41.93
CA VAL A 710 33.62 -40.95 42.05
C VAL A 710 33.04 -40.76 40.64
N SER A 711 32.10 -41.61 40.25
CA SER A 711 31.45 -41.61 38.93
C SER A 711 29.95 -41.88 39.05
N GLU A 712 29.20 -41.66 37.96
CA GLU A 712 27.75 -41.92 37.89
C GLU A 712 27.39 -43.36 38.31
N LEU A 713 28.27 -44.32 38.04
CA LEU A 713 28.01 -45.74 38.30
C LEU A 713 28.28 -46.16 39.75
N ASN A 714 29.10 -45.42 40.50
CA ASN A 714 29.61 -45.89 41.80
C ASN A 714 29.33 -44.96 42.99
N TYR A 715 28.82 -43.74 42.78
CA TYR A 715 28.70 -42.77 43.86
C TYR A 715 27.76 -43.22 45.00
N ILE A 716 26.67 -43.94 44.69
CA ILE A 716 25.75 -44.49 45.70
C ILE A 716 26.44 -45.58 46.52
N GLU A 717 27.16 -46.49 45.86
CA GLU A 717 27.90 -47.55 46.53
C GLU A 717 28.98 -46.96 47.45
N ARG A 718 29.69 -45.92 46.99
CA ARG A 718 30.68 -45.19 47.79
C ARG A 718 30.06 -44.46 48.97
N ALA A 719 28.90 -43.83 48.80
CA ALA A 719 28.15 -43.20 49.89
C ALA A 719 27.80 -44.22 50.97
N LYS A 720 27.27 -45.39 50.56
CA LYS A 720 26.93 -46.49 51.48
C LYS A 720 28.15 -47.09 52.15
N ASN A 721 29.26 -47.22 51.44
CA ASN A 721 30.52 -47.67 52.00
C ASN A 721 31.02 -46.70 53.10
N PHE A 722 30.98 -45.39 52.82
CA PHE A 722 31.31 -44.38 53.82
C PHE A 722 30.40 -44.45 55.03
N LEU A 723 29.07 -44.48 54.83
CA LEU A 723 28.12 -44.57 55.94
C LEU A 723 28.32 -45.82 56.80
N THR A 724 28.63 -46.96 56.18
CA THR A 724 28.90 -48.23 56.89
C THR A 724 30.19 -48.18 57.70
N ASN A 725 31.19 -47.42 57.24
CA ASN A 725 32.53 -47.37 57.81
C ASN A 725 32.88 -46.01 58.44
N ASN A 726 31.88 -45.17 58.74
CA ASN A 726 32.07 -43.79 59.16
C ASN A 726 32.91 -43.67 60.44
N ASP A 727 32.73 -44.60 61.39
CA ASP A 727 33.50 -44.63 62.64
C ASP A 727 34.98 -44.87 62.37
N SER A 728 35.31 -45.89 61.57
CA SER A 728 36.69 -46.20 61.19
C SER A 728 37.32 -45.06 60.39
N TYR A 729 36.56 -44.44 59.49
CA TYR A 729 36.98 -43.29 58.71
C TYR A 729 37.30 -42.07 59.60
N SER A 730 36.38 -41.73 60.52
CA SER A 730 36.52 -40.60 61.44
C SER A 730 37.68 -40.81 62.42
N ASN A 731 37.83 -42.03 62.95
CA ASN A 731 38.93 -42.37 63.85
C ASN A 731 40.30 -42.26 63.16
N ALA A 732 40.41 -42.70 61.90
CA ALA A 732 41.64 -42.60 61.13
C ALA A 732 42.05 -41.13 60.87
N LEU A 733 41.08 -40.25 60.55
CA LEU A 733 41.34 -38.81 60.41
C LEU A 733 41.84 -38.19 61.72
N GLN A 734 41.14 -38.43 62.83
CA GLN A 734 41.52 -37.88 64.14
C GLN A 734 42.90 -38.39 64.60
N ALA A 735 43.22 -39.65 64.33
CA ALA A 735 44.53 -40.20 64.65
C ALA A 735 45.65 -39.50 63.85
N ILE A 736 45.43 -39.24 62.57
CA ILE A 736 46.40 -38.50 61.73
C ILE A 736 46.53 -37.04 62.19
N GLU A 737 45.45 -36.37 62.60
CA GLU A 737 45.56 -35.01 63.18
C GLU A 737 46.40 -34.99 64.47
N ASN A 738 46.30 -36.03 65.30
CA ASN A 738 47.11 -36.12 66.51
C ASN A 738 48.59 -36.35 66.18
N VAL A 739 48.89 -37.12 65.13
CA VAL A 739 50.25 -37.27 64.60
C VAL A 739 50.78 -35.94 64.07
N GLU A 740 49.97 -35.16 63.34
CA GLU A 740 50.36 -33.85 62.79
C GLU A 740 50.62 -32.79 63.88
N LYS A 741 49.98 -32.92 65.04
CA LYS A 741 50.16 -32.01 66.19
C LYS A 741 51.41 -32.31 67.02
N PHE A 742 51.99 -33.51 66.90
CA PHE A 742 53.21 -33.91 67.58
C PHE A 742 54.44 -33.44 66.79
#